data_AF-A0A1J5NCG0-F1
#
_entry.id   AF-A0A1J5NCG0-F1
#
_cell.length_a   1.000
_cell.length_b   1.000
_cell.length_c   1.000
_cell.angle_alpha   90.00
_cell.angle_beta   90.00
_cell.angle_gamma   90.00
#
_symmetry.space_group_name_H-M   'P 1'
#
loop_
_entity.id
_entity.type
_entity.pdbx_description
1 polymer ?
#
loop_
_entity_poly.entity_id
_entity_poly.type
_entity_poly.pdbx_seq_one_letter_code
_entity_poly.pdbx_strand_id
1 'polypeptide(L)'
;MFFKGMKRRFLALTAVISLLLGFLTTFIGPVLVEAGTVDYNGLVAKAIQFNQQAFSNGEKLSAYDAYVLTLAGEDLSAQDWVYNGESLQQSILDAVYATIGNPATAKTKDIAYELLAVKAWGDSDLAGKLAAILADKQGPNGFDNNVYSDMPVFDALGRAGEFSVVNVTYAREYLLNTQCTTAGDNYGAWGSTWGTDFYPDFMTTCQAIRALTYLPDAARDHQIQAAINNGLAYLRQWQQEDGSVYTTKPWLDDPAVDTAELIATLQRLDIDPASWKSARGMTPVDYMVQLAPNSDGSFGTTKNALDATEALYAYLILEGRTGSAAAPGLAITPATATVNINGQQQYKAVMNYLNGTSSDVTRDAAWSVEDGNIAEVVNGLATGRQTGQTVVRATYNGLAATAGLTVTASASSSGGGSGGCTVDIAVVGRNGELLYGPGAVTVSKDGRWGLTALGALEATGLPYEEAGGFVKSIAGLANSGMNGWMYKVNGNVPMVGASQEIVRDGDQVIWWYSTDLNSPGPTWDSLLKGSTPASPANTTPADLKEQNKKLPAALQAPEVALEALGKINRLLELKDDAAEIAPLGEVKRAVVVTGSDKAMNRDGIIALKKELLQNKIDLAQEVSASAGAIISDPKAEIALSIPAGALTKDVEITVKKGTGGNTAPTSLPAGYRQISAVYNFGPDGTTFAVPVTLNLKFALPPLVQPENLAFAWYDKTKASWVALPAVVDLSKGLILARIYHFSDYAVFVKEARKAFLDVTPASFGWAQDTIETLAGAGIVAGVDGSRFEPGRAVTRAEFASLLVKALGLKVKAGEKNPFKDVKGDAWYAVAVTAAAGNGLVKGYEDGTFRPDNVITREELAAMLVRAVNLPAGEEKLAFKDSDKVSTWARKSVAIAAASGLIKGFEDGTFRPGDAASRAECAVMVYRVLVAE
;
A
#
# COMPACT_ATOMS: atom_id res chain seq x y z
N MET A 1 39.99 95.32 -4.40
CA MET A 1 41.44 95.17 -4.14
C MET A 1 41.63 95.13 -2.63
N PHE A 2 42.18 94.14 -1.94
CA PHE A 2 42.87 92.91 -2.34
C PHE A 2 42.81 91.97 -1.12
N PHE A 3 42.42 90.71 -1.39
CA PHE A 3 42.92 89.49 -0.75
C PHE A 3 42.55 89.10 0.69
N LYS A 4 41.94 87.90 0.75
CA LYS A 4 42.11 86.86 1.78
C LYS A 4 41.82 87.27 3.22
N GLY A 5 40.58 87.02 3.65
CA GLY A 5 40.30 86.99 5.09
C GLY A 5 38.86 86.84 5.55
N MET A 6 37.93 86.29 4.75
CA MET A 6 36.54 86.14 5.22
C MET A 6 35.81 84.95 4.58
N LYS A 7 36.38 83.75 4.75
CA LYS A 7 35.73 82.45 4.49
C LYS A 7 35.72 81.58 5.77
N ARG A 8 35.34 82.15 6.92
CA ARG A 8 35.18 81.39 8.19
C ARG A 8 33.98 81.77 9.05
N ARG A 9 33.03 82.58 8.58
CA ARG A 9 31.81 82.92 9.34
C ARG A 9 30.50 82.92 8.54
N PHE A 10 30.48 82.22 7.40
CA PHE A 10 29.24 81.95 6.62
C PHE A 10 29.01 80.46 6.33
N LEU A 11 29.77 79.56 6.98
CA LEU A 11 29.55 78.11 6.97
C LEU A 11 28.97 77.57 8.29
N ALA A 12 28.63 78.45 9.23
CA ALA A 12 28.13 78.07 10.56
C ALA A 12 26.65 78.44 10.82
N LEU A 13 25.95 78.99 9.81
CA LEU A 13 24.52 79.33 9.93
C LEU A 13 23.63 78.65 8.89
N THR A 14 24.20 77.76 8.07
CA THR A 14 23.47 76.84 7.18
C THR A 14 23.58 75.39 7.64
N ALA A 15 24.39 75.11 8.66
CA ALA A 15 24.54 73.77 9.26
C ALA A 15 23.81 73.61 10.61
N VAL A 16 23.14 74.66 11.11
CA VAL A 16 22.38 74.64 12.37
C VAL A 16 20.86 74.80 12.15
N ILE A 17 20.43 75.19 10.95
CA ILE A 17 19.01 75.16 10.54
C ILE A 17 18.63 73.79 9.91
N SER A 18 19.61 72.94 9.59
CA SER A 18 19.41 71.55 9.16
C SER A 18 19.46 70.52 10.31
N LEU A 19 19.64 70.97 11.56
CA LEU A 19 19.70 70.08 12.74
C LEU A 19 18.58 70.31 13.77
N LEU A 20 17.68 71.28 13.55
CA LEU A 20 16.57 71.62 14.47
C LEU A 20 15.25 71.95 13.74
N LEU A 21 14.98 71.23 12.64
CA LEU A 21 13.64 71.08 12.05
C LEU A 21 13.24 69.60 11.87
N GLY A 22 13.98 68.70 12.55
CA GLY A 22 13.72 67.28 12.60
C GLY A 22 13.03 66.86 13.89
N PHE A 23 11.91 67.47 14.25
CA PHE A 23 10.95 66.96 15.25
C PHE A 23 9.65 67.76 15.11
N LEU A 24 8.74 67.30 14.25
CA LEU A 24 7.29 67.29 14.47
C LEU A 24 6.62 66.50 13.34
N THR A 25 6.32 65.24 13.62
CA THR A 25 5.13 64.50 13.17
C THR A 25 4.56 64.82 11.79
N THR A 26 4.98 64.07 10.79
CA THR A 26 4.02 63.27 10.03
C THR A 26 4.46 61.81 10.18
N PHE A 27 3.83 61.12 11.12
CA PHE A 27 3.67 59.66 11.00
C PHE A 27 2.90 59.44 9.70
N ILE A 28 3.60 59.34 8.59
CA ILE A 28 3.16 58.39 7.57
C ILE A 28 3.56 57.06 8.20
N GLY A 29 2.68 56.51 9.06
CA GLY A 29 2.70 55.08 9.32
C GLY A 29 2.73 54.37 7.96
N PRO A 30 3.23 53.12 7.87
CA PRO A 30 3.06 52.36 6.64
C PRO A 30 1.61 52.57 6.22
N VAL A 31 1.43 53.12 5.02
CA VAL A 31 0.11 53.19 4.42
C VAL A 31 -0.39 51.77 4.57
N LEU A 32 -1.42 51.59 5.41
CA LEU A 32 -2.24 50.41 5.36
C LEU A 32 -2.76 50.45 3.92
N VAL A 33 -2.06 49.74 3.05
CA VAL A 33 -2.64 49.26 1.81
C VAL A 33 -3.92 48.62 2.30
N GLU A 34 -5.06 49.20 1.88
CA GLU A 34 -6.36 48.55 2.00
C GLU A 34 -6.15 47.06 1.78
N ALA A 35 -6.73 46.22 2.64
CA ALA A 35 -6.60 44.76 2.61
C ALA A 35 -6.98 44.22 1.21
N GLY A 36 -6.05 44.34 0.28
CA GLY A 36 -6.03 43.65 -0.99
C GLY A 36 -5.77 42.21 -0.62
N THR A 37 -6.59 41.34 -1.17
CA THR A 37 -6.34 39.90 -1.14
C THR A 37 -4.89 39.66 -1.56
N VAL A 38 -4.09 39.05 -0.69
CA VAL A 38 -2.72 38.65 -1.02
C VAL A 38 -2.77 37.76 -2.28
N ASP A 39 -1.97 38.09 -3.28
CA ASP A 39 -1.88 37.33 -4.52
C ASP A 39 -1.01 36.09 -4.34
N TYR A 40 -1.52 35.09 -3.63
CA TYR A 40 -0.84 33.82 -3.42
C TYR A 40 -0.58 33.08 -4.73
N ASN A 41 -1.52 33.14 -5.69
CA ASN A 41 -1.35 32.56 -7.02
C ASN A 41 -0.14 33.14 -7.75
N GLY A 42 0.04 34.46 -7.71
CA GLY A 42 1.22 35.12 -8.27
C GLY A 42 2.53 34.75 -7.55
N LEU A 43 2.49 34.50 -6.23
CA LEU A 43 3.65 34.05 -5.46
C LEU A 43 4.02 32.59 -5.75
N VAL A 44 3.03 31.69 -5.83
CA VAL A 44 3.16 30.30 -6.26
C VAL A 44 3.80 30.22 -7.65
N ALA A 45 3.27 30.98 -8.61
CA ALA A 45 3.79 31.01 -9.96
C ALA A 45 5.26 31.47 -10.04
N LYS A 46 5.65 32.48 -9.23
CA LYS A 46 7.05 32.94 -9.16
C LYS A 46 7.98 31.87 -8.59
N ALA A 47 7.57 31.16 -7.54
CA ALA A 47 8.37 30.11 -6.94
C ALA A 47 8.57 28.92 -7.89
N ILE A 48 7.51 28.50 -8.59
CA ILE A 48 7.59 27.50 -9.66
C ILE A 48 8.56 27.95 -10.75
N GLN A 49 8.42 29.19 -11.24
CA GLN A 49 9.28 29.73 -12.29
C GLN A 49 10.76 29.76 -11.88
N PHE A 50 11.06 30.11 -10.63
CA PHE A 50 12.44 30.11 -10.12
C PHE A 50 13.02 28.70 -10.09
N ASN A 51 12.29 27.72 -9.55
CA ASN A 51 12.72 26.32 -9.52
C ASN A 51 12.88 25.73 -10.92
N GLN A 52 11.97 26.04 -11.83
CA GLN A 52 12.06 25.65 -13.22
C GLN A 52 13.32 26.23 -13.89
N GLN A 53 13.61 27.51 -13.64
CA GLN A 53 14.82 28.15 -14.16
C GLN A 53 16.09 27.50 -13.59
N ALA A 54 16.15 27.25 -12.28
CA ALA A 54 17.25 26.55 -11.63
C ALA A 54 17.48 25.17 -12.28
N PHE A 55 16.43 24.37 -12.46
CA PHE A 55 16.51 23.07 -13.12
C PHE A 55 17.00 23.18 -14.57
N SER A 56 16.47 24.14 -15.33
CA SER A 56 16.89 24.38 -16.72
C SER A 56 18.35 24.84 -16.86
N ASN A 57 18.91 25.44 -15.80
CA ASN A 57 20.32 25.81 -15.71
C ASN A 57 21.22 24.63 -15.31
N GLY A 58 20.66 23.46 -15.04
CA GLY A 58 21.36 22.25 -14.65
C GLY A 58 21.56 22.09 -13.14
N GLU A 59 20.86 22.88 -12.32
CA GLU A 59 20.80 22.63 -10.88
C GLU A 59 20.02 21.35 -10.60
N LYS A 60 20.49 20.57 -9.63
CA LYS A 60 19.82 19.33 -9.23
C LYS A 60 18.74 19.66 -8.20
N LEU A 61 17.49 19.43 -8.58
CA LEU A 61 16.37 19.44 -7.65
C LEU A 61 16.23 18.06 -6.99
N SER A 62 15.91 18.06 -5.71
CA SER A 62 15.71 16.87 -4.88
C SER A 62 14.32 16.27 -5.05
N ALA A 63 14.12 15.07 -4.49
CA ALA A 63 12.79 14.47 -4.43
C ALA A 63 11.81 15.30 -3.57
N TYR A 64 12.28 16.10 -2.61
CA TYR A 64 11.42 17.01 -1.84
C TYR A 64 10.95 18.18 -2.69
N ASP A 65 11.83 18.76 -3.51
CA ASP A 65 11.45 19.80 -4.49
C ASP A 65 10.38 19.25 -5.44
N ALA A 66 10.60 18.04 -5.97
CA ALA A 66 9.64 17.37 -6.85
C ALA A 66 8.29 17.12 -6.15
N TYR A 67 8.29 16.72 -4.88
CA TYR A 67 7.08 16.55 -4.08
C TYR A 67 6.29 17.87 -3.97
N VAL A 68 6.94 18.97 -3.57
CA VAL A 68 6.27 20.26 -3.40
C VAL A 68 5.77 20.83 -4.72
N LEU A 69 6.54 20.72 -5.80
CA LEU A 69 6.11 21.14 -7.14
C LEU A 69 4.90 20.32 -7.62
N THR A 70 4.88 19.02 -7.33
CA THR A 70 3.71 18.17 -7.61
C THR A 70 2.48 18.62 -6.82
N LEU A 71 2.64 19.00 -5.55
CA LEU A 71 1.55 19.57 -4.75
C LEU A 71 1.02 20.90 -5.34
N ALA A 72 1.90 21.67 -6.00
CA ALA A 72 1.52 22.89 -6.70
C ALA A 72 0.79 22.63 -8.03
N GLY A 73 0.64 21.36 -8.43
CA GLY A 73 -0.05 20.96 -9.66
C GLY A 73 0.84 20.86 -10.90
N GLU A 74 2.16 20.93 -10.73
CA GLU A 74 3.10 20.80 -11.86
C GLU A 74 3.17 19.36 -12.38
N ASP A 75 3.16 19.20 -13.71
CA ASP A 75 3.48 17.95 -14.39
C ASP A 75 4.99 17.88 -14.65
N LEU A 76 5.71 17.20 -13.76
CA LEU A 76 7.17 17.12 -13.79
C LEU A 76 7.72 16.20 -14.90
N SER A 77 6.85 15.56 -15.69
CA SER A 77 7.21 14.88 -16.93
C SER A 77 7.15 15.78 -18.17
N ALA A 78 6.54 16.96 -18.04
CA ALA A 78 6.32 17.88 -19.14
C ALA A 78 7.63 18.50 -19.66
N GLN A 79 7.58 19.01 -20.89
CA GLN A 79 8.74 19.58 -21.59
C GLN A 79 9.41 20.74 -20.82
N ASP A 80 8.60 21.45 -20.06
CA ASP A 80 8.98 22.57 -19.18
C ASP A 80 9.89 22.14 -18.02
N TRP A 81 9.90 20.84 -17.70
CA TRP A 81 10.72 20.19 -16.69
C TRP A 81 11.72 19.22 -17.31
N VAL A 82 12.25 19.50 -18.51
CA VAL A 82 13.27 18.68 -19.19
C VAL A 82 14.61 19.41 -19.30
N TYR A 83 15.67 18.79 -18.79
CA TYR A 83 17.05 19.26 -18.92
C TYR A 83 17.93 18.14 -19.50
N ASN A 84 18.72 18.45 -20.53
CA ASN A 84 19.57 17.47 -21.25
C ASN A 84 18.83 16.21 -21.74
N GLY A 85 17.54 16.33 -22.07
CA GLY A 85 16.72 15.23 -22.59
C GLY A 85 16.12 14.31 -21.52
N GLU A 86 16.29 14.64 -20.24
CA GLU A 86 15.73 13.94 -19.09
C GLU A 86 14.76 14.87 -18.34
N SER A 87 13.58 14.36 -17.98
CA SER A 87 12.62 15.11 -17.17
C SER A 87 12.97 15.07 -15.69
N LEU A 88 12.54 16.07 -14.91
CA LEU A 88 12.71 16.07 -13.47
C LEU A 88 12.10 14.81 -12.85
N GLN A 89 10.87 14.45 -13.26
CA GLN A 89 10.22 13.22 -12.78
C GLN A 89 11.05 11.97 -13.09
N GLN A 90 11.60 11.85 -14.29
CA GLN A 90 12.45 10.69 -14.65
C GLN A 90 13.72 10.66 -13.80
N SER A 91 14.39 11.79 -13.57
CA SER A 91 15.61 11.83 -12.77
C SER A 91 15.39 11.39 -11.32
N ILE A 92 14.22 11.71 -10.75
CA ILE A 92 13.82 11.25 -9.41
C ILE A 92 13.44 9.77 -9.44
N LEU A 93 12.73 9.29 -10.46
CA LEU A 93 12.44 7.86 -10.60
C LEU A 93 13.72 7.03 -10.73
N ASP A 94 14.72 7.52 -11.45
CA ASP A 94 16.03 6.87 -11.57
C ASP A 94 16.75 6.81 -10.21
N ALA A 95 16.68 7.87 -9.40
CA ALA A 95 17.15 7.85 -8.02
C ALA A 95 16.39 6.84 -7.15
N VAL A 96 15.06 6.79 -7.26
CA VAL A 96 14.20 5.81 -6.57
C VAL A 96 14.60 4.37 -6.92
N TYR A 97 14.77 4.07 -8.22
CA TYR A 97 15.19 2.74 -8.64
C TYR A 97 16.60 2.38 -8.17
N ALA A 98 17.52 3.35 -8.14
CA ALA A 98 18.85 3.16 -7.58
C ALA A 98 18.80 2.88 -6.07
N THR A 99 17.98 3.63 -5.32
CA THR A 99 17.72 3.42 -3.89
C THR A 99 17.16 2.02 -3.63
N ILE A 100 16.13 1.60 -4.37
CA ILE A 100 15.52 0.27 -4.23
C ILE A 100 16.50 -0.84 -4.62
N GLY A 101 17.35 -0.61 -5.62
CA GLY A 101 18.36 -1.56 -6.06
C GLY A 101 19.51 -1.73 -5.07
N ASN A 102 19.82 -0.72 -4.25
CA ASN A 102 20.88 -0.76 -3.25
C ASN A 102 20.54 0.07 -1.99
N PRO A 103 19.57 -0.40 -1.17
CA PRO A 103 19.08 0.36 -0.03
C PRO A 103 20.14 0.55 1.05
N ALA A 104 21.14 -0.32 1.13
CA ALA A 104 22.18 -0.26 2.16
C ALA A 104 23.01 1.03 2.11
N THR A 105 23.23 1.60 0.93
CA THR A 105 24.06 2.81 0.74
C THR A 105 23.26 4.10 0.65
N ALA A 106 21.93 4.03 0.53
CA ALA A 106 21.06 5.19 0.43
C ALA A 106 20.86 5.85 1.82
N LYS A 107 20.90 7.19 1.86
CA LYS A 107 20.65 7.99 3.07
C LYS A 107 19.16 7.99 3.36
N THR A 108 18.74 7.79 4.62
CA THR A 108 17.31 7.65 4.93
C THR A 108 16.49 8.89 4.61
N LYS A 109 17.06 10.09 4.79
CA LYS A 109 16.42 11.33 4.37
C LYS A 109 16.06 11.35 2.88
N ASP A 110 16.95 10.88 2.00
CA ASP A 110 16.70 10.84 0.56
C ASP A 110 15.57 9.85 0.24
N ILE A 111 15.59 8.67 0.86
CA ILE A 111 14.52 7.65 0.74
C ILE A 111 13.16 8.19 1.18
N ALA A 112 13.13 9.00 2.24
CA ALA A 112 11.90 9.58 2.77
C ALA A 112 11.32 10.68 1.85
N TYR A 113 12.17 11.45 1.21
CA TYR A 113 11.74 12.44 0.22
C TYR A 113 11.33 11.78 -1.12
N GLU A 114 12.04 10.74 -1.53
CA GLU A 114 11.64 9.87 -2.63
C GLU A 114 10.24 9.29 -2.40
N LEU A 115 9.96 8.81 -1.17
CA LEU A 115 8.64 8.32 -0.77
C LEU A 115 7.55 9.37 -0.95
N LEU A 116 7.81 10.62 -0.52
CA LEU A 116 6.86 11.72 -0.70
C LEU A 116 6.56 11.98 -2.18
N ALA A 117 7.60 12.06 -3.01
CA ALA A 117 7.45 12.32 -4.45
C ALA A 117 6.63 11.23 -5.15
N VAL A 118 7.00 9.96 -5.00
CA VAL A 118 6.29 8.86 -5.68
C VAL A 118 4.87 8.69 -5.16
N LYS A 119 4.63 8.99 -3.88
CA LYS A 119 3.27 8.96 -3.31
C LYS A 119 2.41 10.09 -3.86
N ALA A 120 2.96 11.29 -4.06
CA ALA A 120 2.25 12.37 -4.72
C ALA A 120 1.91 12.06 -6.19
N TRP A 121 2.72 11.23 -6.87
CA TRP A 121 2.42 10.73 -8.22
C TRP A 121 1.48 9.52 -8.26
N GLY A 122 1.02 9.03 -7.10
CA GLY A 122 0.11 7.89 -7.02
C GLY A 122 0.76 6.52 -7.25
N ASP A 123 2.10 6.42 -7.23
CA ASP A 123 2.80 5.15 -7.37
C ASP A 123 2.90 4.42 -6.02
N SER A 124 1.85 3.65 -5.72
CA SER A 124 1.74 2.93 -4.45
C SER A 124 2.75 1.77 -4.32
N ASP A 125 3.22 1.20 -5.43
CA ASP A 125 4.20 0.11 -5.41
C ASP A 125 5.60 0.62 -5.03
N LEU A 126 6.05 1.72 -5.66
CA LEU A 126 7.29 2.37 -5.28
C LEU A 126 7.22 2.95 -3.87
N ALA A 127 6.11 3.59 -3.51
CA ALA A 127 5.89 4.11 -2.15
C ALA A 127 6.00 2.98 -1.09
N GLY A 128 5.33 1.85 -1.31
CA GLY A 128 5.38 0.71 -0.40
C GLY A 128 6.79 0.14 -0.23
N LYS A 129 7.58 0.07 -1.30
CA LYS A 129 8.99 -0.38 -1.25
C LYS A 129 9.87 0.57 -0.45
N LEU A 130 9.76 1.88 -0.68
CA LEU A 130 10.55 2.89 0.04
C LEU A 130 10.17 2.93 1.52
N ALA A 131 8.87 2.85 1.83
CA ALA A 131 8.39 2.77 3.21
C ALA A 131 8.89 1.52 3.94
N ALA A 132 8.93 0.36 3.26
CA ALA A 132 9.51 -0.86 3.81
C ALA A 132 11.02 -0.73 4.07
N ILE A 133 11.77 -0.10 3.16
CA ILE A 133 13.21 0.16 3.35
C ILE A 133 13.43 1.06 4.57
N LEU A 134 12.61 2.10 4.76
CA LEU A 134 12.69 2.97 5.95
C LEU A 134 12.36 2.20 7.23
N ALA A 135 11.33 1.33 7.20
CA ALA A 135 11.00 0.46 8.32
C ALA A 135 12.17 -0.46 8.71
N ASP A 136 12.82 -1.09 7.73
CA ASP A 136 13.96 -1.98 7.94
C ASP A 136 15.20 -1.25 8.49
N LYS A 137 15.36 0.04 8.15
CA LYS A 137 16.47 0.87 8.63
C LYS A 137 16.24 1.44 10.02
N GLN A 138 15.02 1.43 10.54
CA GLN A 138 14.74 2.02 11.83
C GLN A 138 15.27 1.15 12.98
N GLY A 139 16.09 1.75 13.83
CA GLY A 139 16.50 1.20 15.12
C GLY A 139 15.92 2.00 16.31
N PRO A 140 16.33 1.66 17.55
CA PRO A 140 15.93 2.41 18.74
C PRO A 140 16.50 3.84 18.80
N ASN A 141 17.55 4.14 18.02
CA ASN A 141 18.20 5.45 17.95
C ASN A 141 17.87 6.19 16.64
N GLY A 142 16.63 6.08 16.15
CA GLY A 142 16.25 6.65 14.86
C GLY A 142 16.69 5.76 13.70
N PHE A 143 17.14 6.35 12.60
CA PHE A 143 17.54 5.63 11.38
C PHE A 143 19.05 5.69 11.18
N ASP A 144 19.59 6.91 11.06
CA ASP A 144 21.01 7.15 10.81
C ASP A 144 21.78 7.49 12.11
N ASN A 145 21.11 7.43 13.28
CA ASN A 145 21.63 7.91 14.56
C ASN A 145 22.09 9.39 14.45
N ASN A 146 21.27 10.17 13.75
CA ASN A 146 21.55 11.56 13.42
C ASN A 146 20.25 12.34 13.34
N VAL A 147 20.00 13.19 14.35
CA VAL A 147 18.79 14.00 14.48
C VAL A 147 18.44 14.79 13.21
N TYR A 148 19.44 15.35 12.51
CA TYR A 148 19.24 16.18 11.31
C TYR A 148 18.85 15.36 10.06
N SER A 149 19.10 14.04 10.08
CA SER A 149 18.62 13.10 9.06
C SER A 149 17.30 12.46 9.48
N ASP A 150 17.16 12.12 10.76
CA ASP A 150 16.06 11.33 11.28
C ASP A 150 14.74 12.11 11.40
N MET A 151 14.78 13.39 11.83
CA MET A 151 13.55 14.20 11.97
C MET A 151 12.82 14.42 10.65
N PRO A 152 13.50 14.74 9.53
CA PRO A 152 12.88 14.76 8.21
C PRO A 152 12.21 13.43 7.85
N VAL A 153 12.81 12.29 8.21
CA VAL A 153 12.25 10.96 7.88
C VAL A 153 10.94 10.73 8.61
N PHE A 154 10.87 11.04 9.91
CA PHE A 154 9.62 10.91 10.67
C PHE A 154 8.54 11.87 10.16
N ASP A 155 8.88 13.13 9.86
CA ASP A 155 7.92 14.08 9.29
C ASP A 155 7.42 13.63 7.91
N ALA A 156 8.32 13.17 7.04
CA ALA A 156 7.98 12.65 5.71
C ALA A 156 7.11 11.40 5.77
N LEU A 157 7.42 10.43 6.64
CA LEU A 157 6.55 9.27 6.88
C LEU A 157 5.15 9.69 7.35
N GLY A 158 5.08 10.71 8.21
CA GLY A 158 3.83 11.27 8.68
C GLY A 158 3.01 11.91 7.56
N ARG A 159 3.64 12.77 6.75
CA ARG A 159 3.03 13.44 5.58
C ARG A 159 2.60 12.44 4.51
N ALA A 160 3.37 11.37 4.32
CA ALA A 160 3.03 10.27 3.44
C ALA A 160 1.87 9.41 3.98
N GLY A 161 1.46 9.56 5.25
CA GLY A 161 0.49 8.64 5.87
C GLY A 161 1.05 7.23 6.11
N GLU A 162 2.38 7.09 6.13
CA GLU A 162 3.11 5.82 6.30
C GLU A 162 3.77 5.71 7.68
N PHE A 163 3.44 6.59 8.64
CA PHE A 163 4.05 6.54 9.98
C PHE A 163 3.88 5.19 10.69
N SER A 164 2.87 4.39 10.31
CA SER A 164 2.61 3.06 10.88
C SER A 164 3.58 1.95 10.43
N VAL A 165 4.45 2.22 9.45
CA VAL A 165 5.44 1.24 8.98
C VAL A 165 6.62 1.12 9.93
N VAL A 166 6.91 2.18 10.70
CA VAL A 166 7.99 2.21 11.68
C VAL A 166 7.51 1.75 13.05
N ASN A 167 8.44 1.24 13.86
CA ASN A 167 8.20 0.95 15.27
C ASN A 167 7.89 2.26 16.02
N VAL A 168 6.61 2.44 16.34
CA VAL A 168 6.09 3.64 17.00
C VAL A 168 6.63 3.84 18.41
N THR A 169 7.01 2.76 19.10
CA THR A 169 7.65 2.87 20.43
C THR A 169 9.06 3.44 20.29
N TYR A 170 9.86 2.93 19.34
CA TYR A 170 11.19 3.48 19.07
C TYR A 170 11.11 4.93 18.58
N ALA A 171 10.16 5.25 17.70
CA ALA A 171 9.96 6.61 17.22
C ALA A 171 9.61 7.56 18.38
N ARG A 172 8.65 7.19 19.24
CA ARG A 172 8.25 7.98 20.41
C ARG A 172 9.44 8.25 21.34
N GLU A 173 10.13 7.19 21.75
CA GLU A 173 11.26 7.33 22.67
C GLU A 173 12.39 8.15 22.07
N TYR A 174 12.73 7.93 20.81
CA TYR A 174 13.75 8.73 20.13
C TYR A 174 13.37 10.21 20.03
N LEU A 175 12.14 10.51 19.58
CA LEU A 175 11.64 11.88 19.47
C LEU A 175 11.66 12.61 20.83
N LEU A 176 11.23 11.96 21.91
CA LEU A 176 11.23 12.60 23.23
C LEU A 176 12.64 12.73 23.81
N ASN A 177 13.50 11.72 23.67
CA ASN A 177 14.82 11.70 24.28
C ASN A 177 15.86 12.58 23.56
N THR A 178 15.58 13.00 22.32
CA THR A 178 16.45 13.90 21.56
C THR A 178 16.12 15.38 21.77
N GLN A 179 15.07 15.70 22.51
CA GLN A 179 14.76 17.08 22.88
C GLN A 179 15.73 17.57 23.97
N CYS A 180 16.23 18.81 23.84
CA CYS A 180 17.04 19.44 24.88
C CYS A 180 16.19 19.75 26.12
N THR A 181 16.55 19.13 27.24
CA THR A 181 15.92 19.37 28.55
C THR A 181 16.78 20.20 29.49
N THR A 182 17.97 20.63 29.06
CA THR A 182 18.87 21.46 29.86
C THR A 182 18.35 22.89 29.90
N ALA A 183 18.21 23.46 31.11
CA ALA A 183 17.77 24.83 31.27
C ALA A 183 18.73 25.81 30.56
N GLY A 184 18.17 26.73 29.77
CA GLY A 184 18.91 27.74 29.00
C GLY A 184 18.20 28.05 27.68
N ASP A 185 18.88 28.79 26.81
CA ASP A 185 18.34 29.26 25.52
C ASP A 185 17.97 28.11 24.56
N ASN A 186 18.52 26.91 24.76
CA ASN A 186 18.24 25.74 23.91
C ASN A 186 17.13 24.83 24.45
N TYR A 187 16.53 25.15 25.61
CA TYR A 187 15.50 24.31 26.22
C TYR A 187 14.31 24.13 25.27
N GLY A 188 13.94 22.89 24.98
CA GLY A 188 12.83 22.54 24.09
C GLY A 188 13.22 22.34 22.62
N ALA A 189 14.44 22.68 22.21
CA ALA A 189 14.92 22.45 20.84
C ALA A 189 15.28 20.99 20.58
N TRP A 190 15.21 20.58 19.32
CA TRP A 190 15.84 19.34 18.83
C TRP A 190 17.17 19.66 18.15
N GLY A 191 18.15 18.79 18.37
CA GLY A 191 19.53 19.01 17.97
C GLY A 191 20.45 17.91 18.50
N SER A 192 21.75 18.05 18.24
CA SER A 192 22.76 17.08 18.66
C SER A 192 23.75 17.70 19.63
N THR A 193 24.26 16.90 20.55
CA THR A 193 25.36 17.29 21.44
C THR A 193 26.69 16.83 20.85
N TRP A 194 27.62 17.75 20.66
CA TRP A 194 29.01 17.42 20.31
C TRP A 194 29.96 18.02 21.35
N GLY A 195 30.70 17.16 22.05
CA GLY A 195 31.52 17.59 23.19
C GLY A 195 30.63 18.05 24.35
N THR A 196 30.80 19.30 24.78
CA THR A 196 30.00 19.91 25.86
C THR A 196 28.84 20.75 25.35
N ASP A 197 28.76 20.99 24.05
CA ASP A 197 27.86 21.98 23.46
C ASP A 197 26.70 21.28 22.75
N PHE A 198 25.49 21.82 22.93
CA PHE A 198 24.28 21.40 22.24
C PHE A 198 24.03 22.30 21.03
N TYR A 199 23.82 21.69 19.88
CA TYR A 199 23.63 22.37 18.60
C TYR A 199 22.17 22.22 18.16
N PRO A 200 21.29 23.16 18.52
CA PRO A 200 19.90 23.13 18.08
C PRO A 200 19.81 23.42 16.58
N ASP A 201 18.72 23.00 15.96
CA ASP A 201 18.37 23.36 14.58
C ASP A 201 16.87 23.66 14.49
N PHE A 202 16.55 24.79 13.85
CA PHE A 202 15.20 25.35 13.86
C PHE A 202 14.23 24.50 13.01
N MET A 203 14.64 24.18 11.78
CA MET A 203 13.93 23.27 10.88
C MET A 203 13.74 21.87 11.51
N THR A 204 14.79 21.30 12.10
CA THR A 204 14.74 20.01 12.81
C THR A 204 13.76 20.05 13.97
N THR A 205 13.70 21.16 14.70
CA THR A 205 12.72 21.37 15.78
C THR A 205 11.29 21.42 15.24
N CYS A 206 11.05 22.13 14.13
CA CYS A 206 9.75 22.16 13.44
C CYS A 206 9.32 20.75 12.99
N GLN A 207 10.23 20.01 12.36
CA GLN A 207 10.00 18.64 11.89
C GLN A 207 9.73 17.67 13.03
N ALA A 208 10.47 17.77 14.14
CA ALA A 208 10.23 16.96 15.34
C ALA A 208 8.85 17.24 15.96
N ILE A 209 8.44 18.51 16.05
CA ILE A 209 7.11 18.89 16.52
C ILE A 209 6.04 18.25 15.65
N ARG A 210 6.15 18.34 14.32
CA ARG A 210 5.19 17.69 13.41
C ARG A 210 5.24 16.17 13.52
N ALA A 211 6.42 15.57 13.58
CA ALA A 211 6.62 14.13 13.77
C ALA A 211 5.88 13.60 15.00
N LEU A 212 5.98 14.31 16.13
CA LEU A 212 5.26 13.98 17.36
C LEU A 212 3.74 13.91 17.18
N THR A 213 3.16 14.74 16.30
CA THR A 213 1.71 14.73 16.04
C THR A 213 1.21 13.48 15.30
N TYR A 214 2.11 12.74 14.63
CA TYR A 214 1.75 11.52 13.91
C TYR A 214 1.81 10.25 14.77
N LEU A 215 2.35 10.35 15.99
CA LEU A 215 2.35 9.23 16.92
C LEU A 215 0.93 8.87 17.36
N PRO A 216 0.63 7.56 17.57
CA PRO A 216 -0.61 7.14 18.19
C PRO A 216 -0.82 7.84 19.54
N ASP A 217 -2.05 8.25 19.81
CA ASP A 217 -2.45 8.92 21.06
C ASP A 217 -1.70 10.23 21.41
N ALA A 218 -1.00 10.86 20.45
CA ALA A 218 -0.21 12.08 20.68
C ALA A 218 -1.00 13.21 21.38
N ALA A 219 -2.29 13.36 21.06
CA ALA A 219 -3.17 14.38 21.67
C ALA A 219 -3.48 14.11 23.16
N ARG A 220 -3.40 12.86 23.61
CA ARG A 220 -3.68 12.42 24.99
C ARG A 220 -2.41 12.17 25.80
N ASP A 221 -1.27 11.98 25.14
CA ASP A 221 0.02 11.78 25.79
C ASP A 221 0.59 13.11 26.31
N HIS A 222 0.54 13.28 27.63
CA HIS A 222 1.03 14.49 28.30
C HIS A 222 2.51 14.78 28.07
N GLN A 223 3.36 13.75 27.87
CA GLN A 223 4.78 13.96 27.59
C GLN A 223 4.98 14.52 26.18
N ILE A 224 4.23 13.99 25.21
CA ILE A 224 4.23 14.49 23.84
C ILE A 224 3.72 15.93 23.80
N GLN A 225 2.60 16.23 24.46
CA GLN A 225 2.07 17.60 24.53
C GLN A 225 3.05 18.57 25.20
N ALA A 226 3.72 18.15 26.28
CA ALA A 226 4.74 18.97 26.92
C ALA A 226 5.93 19.23 25.98
N ALA A 227 6.40 18.20 25.26
CA ALA A 227 7.50 18.33 24.30
C ALA A 227 7.14 19.30 23.16
N ILE A 228 5.94 19.20 22.59
CA ILE A 228 5.43 20.13 21.56
C ILE A 228 5.42 21.56 22.09
N ASN A 229 4.87 21.79 23.29
CA ASN A 229 4.79 23.12 23.89
C ASN A 229 6.17 23.72 24.18
N ASN A 230 7.11 22.90 24.67
CA ASN A 230 8.49 23.33 24.89
C ASN A 230 9.18 23.70 23.57
N GLY A 231 8.96 22.91 22.51
CA GLY A 231 9.45 23.20 21.17
C GLY A 231 8.89 24.51 20.63
N LEU A 232 7.58 24.74 20.73
CA LEU A 232 6.96 26.01 20.32
C LEU A 232 7.51 27.21 21.11
N ALA A 233 7.75 27.06 22.41
CA ALA A 233 8.35 28.10 23.23
C ALA A 233 9.77 28.45 22.76
N TYR A 234 10.58 27.43 22.44
CA TYR A 234 11.89 27.62 21.81
C TYR A 234 11.78 28.34 20.47
N LEU A 235 10.90 27.90 19.56
CA LEU A 235 10.74 28.55 18.26
C LEU A 235 10.30 30.02 18.40
N ARG A 236 9.43 30.33 19.38
CA ARG A 236 8.91 31.68 19.59
C ARG A 236 9.97 32.69 20.00
N GLN A 237 11.00 32.26 20.74
CA GLN A 237 12.05 33.16 21.21
C GLN A 237 12.92 33.71 20.05
N TRP A 238 12.91 33.04 18.90
CA TRP A 238 13.69 33.39 17.72
C TRP A 238 12.92 34.25 16.71
N GLN A 239 11.73 34.73 17.09
CA GLN A 239 10.96 35.66 16.27
C GLN A 239 11.62 37.04 16.21
N GLN A 240 11.85 37.51 14.98
CA GLN A 240 12.40 38.81 14.69
C GLN A 240 11.31 39.88 14.55
N GLU A 241 11.73 41.14 14.56
CA GLU A 241 10.82 42.29 14.47
C GLU A 241 10.07 42.39 13.14
N ASP A 242 10.66 41.88 12.05
CA ASP A 242 10.06 41.86 10.71
C ASP A 242 9.10 40.69 10.48
N GLY A 243 8.91 39.83 11.50
CA GLY A 243 8.00 38.68 11.46
C GLY A 243 8.67 37.36 11.08
N SER A 244 9.89 37.38 10.55
CA SER A 244 10.68 36.16 10.31
C SER A 244 11.04 35.44 11.61
N VAL A 245 11.38 34.16 11.50
CA VAL A 245 11.96 33.36 12.58
C VAL A 245 13.24 32.72 12.07
N TYR A 246 14.31 32.79 12.87
CA TYR A 246 15.57 32.10 12.60
C TYR A 246 16.50 32.23 13.81
N THR A 247 17.44 31.29 13.95
CA THR A 247 18.46 31.36 15.00
C THR A 247 19.58 32.34 14.61
N THR A 248 20.06 33.14 15.58
CA THR A 248 21.19 34.08 15.37
C THR A 248 22.51 33.58 15.99
N LYS A 249 22.47 32.43 16.65
CA LYS A 249 23.60 31.81 17.35
C LYS A 249 23.46 30.27 17.27
N PRO A 250 24.53 29.52 16.98
CA PRO A 250 25.92 29.98 16.83
C PRO A 250 26.21 30.64 15.47
N TRP A 251 25.34 30.47 14.48
CA TRP A 251 25.41 31.07 13.15
C TRP A 251 24.07 31.70 12.78
N LEU A 252 24.07 32.49 11.71
CA LEU A 252 22.84 32.99 11.10
C LEU A 252 22.21 31.87 10.27
N ASP A 253 20.99 31.49 10.62
CA ASP A 253 20.19 30.51 9.86
C ASP A 253 19.42 31.15 8.70
N ASP A 254 18.74 30.35 7.88
CA ASP A 254 17.98 30.83 6.72
C ASP A 254 16.56 31.32 7.12
N PRO A 255 16.28 32.64 7.07
CA PRO A 255 15.00 33.16 7.53
C PRO A 255 13.80 32.73 6.66
N ALA A 256 13.99 32.45 5.37
CA ALA A 256 12.91 32.05 4.49
C ALA A 256 12.50 30.61 4.74
N VAL A 257 13.48 29.71 4.84
CA VAL A 257 13.26 28.29 5.14
C VAL A 257 12.66 28.13 6.53
N ASP A 258 13.24 28.74 7.56
CA ASP A 258 12.76 28.60 8.93
C ASP A 258 11.35 29.16 9.12
N THR A 259 11.04 30.28 8.46
CA THR A 259 9.69 30.87 8.54
C THR A 259 8.66 30.02 7.81
N ALA A 260 9.00 29.43 6.67
CA ALA A 260 8.13 28.47 5.97
C ALA A 260 7.88 27.21 6.81
N GLU A 261 8.92 26.65 7.41
CA GLU A 261 8.85 25.48 8.29
C GLU A 261 8.00 25.74 9.55
N LEU A 262 8.09 26.95 10.12
CA LEU A 262 7.19 27.37 11.20
C LEU A 262 5.74 27.42 10.72
N ILE A 263 5.44 28.03 9.56
CA ILE A 263 4.07 28.11 9.03
C ILE A 263 3.48 26.71 8.85
N ALA A 264 4.24 25.77 8.29
CA ALA A 264 3.83 24.37 8.16
C ALA A 264 3.55 23.71 9.51
N THR A 265 4.39 23.99 10.51
CA THR A 265 4.23 23.46 11.86
C THR A 265 3.00 24.00 12.57
N LEU A 266 2.78 25.32 12.50
CA LEU A 266 1.62 25.97 13.09
C LEU A 266 0.32 25.49 12.45
N GLN A 267 0.30 25.37 11.11
CA GLN A 267 -0.85 24.81 10.41
C GLN A 267 -1.15 23.38 10.86
N ARG A 268 -0.13 22.52 11.03
CA ARG A 268 -0.32 21.14 11.48
C ARG A 268 -0.91 21.05 12.89
N LEU A 269 -0.61 22.03 13.73
CA LEU A 269 -1.11 22.15 15.11
C LEU A 269 -2.44 22.91 15.22
N ASP A 270 -3.06 23.27 14.09
CA ASP A 270 -4.26 24.10 14.04
C ASP A 270 -4.08 25.47 14.74
N ILE A 271 -2.87 26.03 14.64
CA ILE A 271 -2.52 27.35 15.13
C ILE A 271 -2.45 28.30 13.93
N ASP A 272 -3.16 29.42 14.02
CA ASP A 272 -3.09 30.47 13.01
C ASP A 272 -1.70 31.14 12.99
N PRO A 273 -0.90 31.07 11.90
CA PRO A 273 0.36 31.79 11.79
C PRO A 273 0.23 33.30 11.95
N ALA A 274 -0.93 33.90 11.63
CA ALA A 274 -1.17 35.32 11.86
C ALA A 274 -1.30 35.69 13.36
N SER A 275 -1.46 34.69 14.23
CA SER A 275 -1.40 34.89 15.69
C SER A 275 0.04 35.05 16.22
N TRP A 276 1.04 34.66 15.42
CA TRP A 276 2.46 34.79 15.77
C TRP A 276 2.97 36.19 15.46
N LYS A 277 2.64 37.16 16.33
CA LYS A 277 3.07 38.55 16.19
C LYS A 277 4.37 38.86 16.91
N SER A 278 5.27 39.55 16.21
CA SER A 278 6.44 40.24 16.79
C SER A 278 6.01 41.44 17.65
N ALA A 279 6.96 42.09 18.33
CA ALA A 279 6.67 43.31 19.10
C ALA A 279 6.18 44.47 18.21
N ARG A 280 6.60 44.51 16.95
CA ARG A 280 6.07 45.43 15.92
C ARG A 280 4.76 44.98 15.27
N GLY A 281 4.21 43.84 15.66
CA GLY A 281 2.95 43.32 15.13
C GLY A 281 3.07 42.62 13.78
N MET A 282 4.30 42.38 13.29
CA MET A 282 4.56 41.62 12.05
C MET A 282 4.43 40.13 12.32
N THR A 283 3.97 39.37 11.33
CA THR A 283 3.75 37.92 11.41
C THR A 283 4.68 37.15 10.46
N PRO A 284 4.86 35.83 10.67
CA PRO A 284 5.49 34.95 9.68
C PRO A 284 4.87 35.07 8.29
N VAL A 285 3.55 35.28 8.21
CA VAL A 285 2.83 35.47 6.95
C VAL A 285 3.25 36.78 6.29
N ASP A 286 3.35 37.87 7.05
CA ASP A 286 3.79 39.15 6.52
C ASP A 286 5.21 39.06 5.94
N TYR A 287 6.12 38.39 6.65
CA TYR A 287 7.47 38.15 6.15
C TYR A 287 7.46 37.35 4.84
N MET A 288 6.77 36.21 4.82
CA MET A 288 6.72 35.35 3.63
C MET A 288 6.10 36.03 2.42
N VAL A 289 5.13 36.93 2.61
CA VAL A 289 4.44 37.61 1.51
C VAL A 289 5.20 38.86 1.05
N GLN A 290 5.83 39.60 1.97
CA GLN A 290 6.35 40.95 1.68
C GLN A 290 7.87 41.00 1.54
N LEU A 291 8.60 40.09 2.21
CA LEU A 291 10.06 40.19 2.36
C LEU A 291 10.81 38.98 1.82
N ALA A 292 10.22 37.77 1.87
CA ALA A 292 10.85 36.59 1.29
C ALA A 292 10.98 36.65 -0.25
N PRO A 293 9.99 37.16 -1.04
CA PRO A 293 10.14 37.29 -2.48
C PRO A 293 11.03 38.47 -2.85
N ASN A 294 12.08 38.22 -3.63
CA ASN A 294 12.98 39.26 -4.12
C ASN A 294 12.53 39.83 -5.47
N SER A 295 13.00 41.03 -5.79
CA SER A 295 12.69 41.70 -7.08
C SER A 295 13.28 41.01 -8.30
N ASP A 296 14.29 40.15 -8.12
CA ASP A 296 14.91 39.34 -9.19
C ASP A 296 14.22 37.99 -9.40
N GLY A 297 13.12 37.71 -8.68
CA GLY A 297 12.37 36.46 -8.76
C GLY A 297 12.88 35.34 -7.85
N SER A 298 14.02 35.54 -7.17
CA SER A 298 14.49 34.62 -6.14
C SER A 298 13.72 34.77 -4.84
N PHE A 299 13.93 33.84 -3.92
CA PHE A 299 13.35 33.86 -2.57
C PHE A 299 14.45 33.85 -1.52
N GLY A 300 14.17 34.44 -0.36
CA GLY A 300 15.06 34.44 0.78
C GLY A 300 16.38 35.18 0.57
N THR A 301 17.26 35.06 1.55
CA THR A 301 18.59 35.67 1.49
C THR A 301 19.60 34.82 0.74
N THR A 302 19.38 33.50 0.69
CA THR A 302 20.31 32.55 0.07
C THR A 302 20.04 32.40 -1.43
N LYS A 303 18.81 32.66 -1.88
CA LYS A 303 18.43 32.75 -3.30
C LYS A 303 18.69 31.45 -4.06
N ASN A 304 18.44 30.33 -3.42
CA ASN A 304 18.60 28.99 -4.00
C ASN A 304 17.23 28.33 -4.23
N ALA A 305 17.23 27.13 -4.85
CA ALA A 305 16.01 26.37 -5.10
C ALA A 305 15.27 25.94 -3.83
N LEU A 306 15.98 25.63 -2.73
CA LEU A 306 15.35 25.27 -1.46
C LEU A 306 14.55 26.44 -0.86
N ASP A 307 15.09 27.66 -0.89
CA ASP A 307 14.36 28.87 -0.45
C ASP A 307 13.05 29.02 -1.24
N ALA A 308 13.09 28.80 -2.55
CA ALA A 308 11.93 28.87 -3.43
C ALA A 308 10.94 27.72 -3.17
N THR A 309 11.41 26.50 -2.97
CA THR A 309 10.60 25.32 -2.65
C THR A 309 9.88 25.47 -1.32
N GLU A 310 10.56 25.92 -0.26
CA GLU A 310 9.93 26.12 1.04
C GLU A 310 8.95 27.29 1.03
N ALA A 311 9.28 28.37 0.31
CA ALA A 311 8.33 29.45 0.08
C ALA A 311 7.08 28.98 -0.67
N LEU A 312 7.25 28.18 -1.73
CA LEU A 312 6.15 27.55 -2.47
C LEU A 312 5.26 26.72 -1.52
N TYR A 313 5.87 25.86 -0.69
CA TYR A 313 5.11 25.03 0.24
C TYR A 313 4.31 25.87 1.24
N ALA A 314 4.90 26.95 1.77
CA ALA A 314 4.20 27.89 2.65
C ALA A 314 3.03 28.60 1.94
N TYR A 315 3.20 29.02 0.68
CA TYR A 315 2.13 29.68 -0.08
C TYR A 315 0.97 28.73 -0.38
N LEU A 316 1.23 27.47 -0.73
CA LEU A 316 0.18 26.47 -0.92
C LEU A 316 -0.65 26.27 0.36
N ILE A 317 0.00 26.27 1.53
CA ILE A 317 -0.67 26.21 2.83
C ILE A 317 -1.54 27.45 3.09
N LEU A 318 -1.03 28.65 2.78
CA LEU A 318 -1.71 29.91 3.02
C LEU A 318 -2.84 30.19 2.02
N GLU A 319 -2.71 29.77 0.77
CA GLU A 319 -3.75 29.89 -0.26
C GLU A 319 -5.02 29.14 0.15
N GLY A 320 -4.89 27.90 0.62
CA GLY A 320 -6.00 27.08 1.14
C GLY A 320 -6.72 27.67 2.37
N ARG A 321 -6.25 28.82 2.89
CA ARG A 321 -6.89 29.57 3.98
C ARG A 321 -7.60 30.84 3.53
N THR A 322 -7.51 31.24 2.26
CA THR A 322 -8.04 32.54 1.80
C THR A 322 -9.13 32.48 0.73
N GLY A 323 -9.62 31.30 0.34
CA GLY A 323 -10.80 31.19 -0.52
C GLY A 323 -11.48 29.82 -0.49
N SER A 324 -12.73 29.77 0.01
CA SER A 324 -13.67 28.64 -0.07
C SER A 324 -13.45 27.42 0.86
N ALA A 325 -13.97 27.58 2.08
CA ALA A 325 -14.75 26.59 2.86
C ALA A 325 -14.10 25.35 3.49
N ALA A 326 -12.83 25.01 3.29
CA ALA A 326 -12.17 24.07 4.20
C ALA A 326 -10.65 24.18 4.16
N ALA A 327 -10.02 24.22 5.34
CA ALA A 327 -8.59 24.00 5.45
C ALA A 327 -8.24 22.62 4.86
N PRO A 328 -7.12 22.49 4.14
CA PRO A 328 -6.64 21.21 3.66
C PRO A 328 -6.51 20.22 4.81
N GLY A 329 -7.07 19.02 4.62
CA GLY A 329 -7.16 18.00 5.64
C GLY A 329 -8.56 17.45 5.85
N LEU A 330 -8.69 16.59 6.85
CA LEU A 330 -9.95 15.94 7.20
C LEU A 330 -10.84 16.90 7.99
N ALA A 331 -12.12 16.97 7.65
CA ALA A 331 -13.14 17.72 8.38
C ALA A 331 -14.36 16.85 8.67
N ILE A 332 -15.10 17.15 9.74
CA ILE A 332 -16.40 16.51 10.04
C ILE A 332 -17.52 17.52 9.86
N THR A 333 -18.61 17.12 9.20
CA THR A 333 -19.83 17.93 9.03
C THR A 333 -21.09 17.17 9.48
N PRO A 334 -22.00 17.77 10.25
CA PRO A 334 -21.91 19.11 10.84
C PRO A 334 -20.82 19.17 11.95
N ALA A 335 -20.30 20.36 12.25
CA ALA A 335 -19.28 20.54 13.29
C ALA A 335 -19.84 20.37 14.72
N THR A 336 -21.15 20.58 14.89
CA THR A 336 -21.87 20.31 16.14
C THR A 336 -23.27 19.77 15.85
N ALA A 337 -23.82 18.98 16.77
CA ALA A 337 -25.21 18.55 16.73
C ALA A 337 -25.79 18.34 18.14
N THR A 338 -27.12 18.34 18.23
CA THR A 338 -27.86 18.06 19.46
C THR A 338 -28.91 16.98 19.20
N VAL A 339 -28.93 15.95 20.04
CA VAL A 339 -29.90 14.84 19.99
C VAL A 339 -30.49 14.60 21.38
N ASN A 340 -31.66 13.98 21.46
CA ASN A 340 -32.16 13.46 22.74
C ASN A 340 -31.49 12.12 23.09
N ILE A 341 -31.67 11.60 24.30
CA ILE A 341 -31.34 10.20 24.61
C ILE A 341 -32.02 9.28 23.58
N ASN A 342 -31.25 8.34 23.02
CA ASN A 342 -31.57 7.46 21.89
C ASN A 342 -31.75 8.15 20.52
N GLY A 343 -31.64 9.48 20.46
CA GLY A 343 -31.61 10.22 19.19
C GLY A 343 -30.31 10.00 18.44
N GLN A 344 -30.36 10.08 17.11
CA GLN A 344 -29.23 9.83 16.22
C GLN A 344 -28.88 11.04 15.36
N GLN A 345 -27.59 11.19 15.03
CA GLN A 345 -27.06 12.20 14.12
C GLN A 345 -26.05 11.56 13.15
N GLN A 346 -26.25 11.74 11.84
CA GLN A 346 -25.25 11.36 10.85
C GLN A 346 -24.23 12.49 10.66
N TYR A 347 -22.97 12.18 10.90
CA TYR A 347 -21.81 12.99 10.54
C TYR A 347 -21.18 12.47 9.24
N LYS A 348 -20.54 13.38 8.50
CA LYS A 348 -19.73 13.08 7.32
C LYS A 348 -18.28 13.46 7.55
N ALA A 349 -17.35 12.60 7.16
CA ALA A 349 -15.93 12.94 7.09
C ALA A 349 -15.59 13.35 5.65
N VAL A 350 -15.02 14.55 5.48
CA VAL A 350 -14.68 15.12 4.18
C VAL A 350 -13.18 15.42 4.14
N MET A 351 -12.47 14.83 3.19
CA MET A 351 -11.07 15.13 2.94
C MET A 351 -10.98 16.31 1.97
N ASN A 352 -10.34 17.39 2.40
CA ASN A 352 -10.14 18.60 1.59
C ASN A 352 -8.69 18.65 1.12
N TYR A 353 -8.50 18.87 -0.17
CA TYR A 353 -7.18 18.90 -0.80
C TYR A 353 -6.73 20.34 -1.02
N LEU A 354 -5.41 20.54 -1.06
CA LEU A 354 -4.78 21.85 -1.25
C LEU A 354 -5.19 22.53 -2.58
N ASN A 355 -5.57 21.74 -3.59
CA ASN A 355 -6.08 22.23 -4.87
C ASN A 355 -7.56 22.67 -4.85
N GLY A 356 -8.19 22.74 -3.67
CA GLY A 356 -9.58 23.16 -3.49
C GLY A 356 -10.64 22.08 -3.78
N THR A 357 -10.25 20.86 -4.13
CA THR A 357 -11.18 19.74 -4.29
C THR A 357 -11.48 19.04 -2.95
N SER A 358 -12.58 18.30 -2.87
CA SER A 358 -12.92 17.50 -1.69
C SER A 358 -13.47 16.12 -2.03
N SER A 359 -13.31 15.18 -1.11
CA SER A 359 -13.80 13.80 -1.20
C SER A 359 -14.57 13.41 0.07
N ASP A 360 -15.74 12.78 -0.07
CA ASP A 360 -16.48 12.19 1.04
C ASP A 360 -15.83 10.85 1.41
N VAL A 361 -15.23 10.80 2.60
CA VAL A 361 -14.48 9.65 3.12
C VAL A 361 -15.17 9.08 4.35
N THR A 362 -16.46 9.37 4.55
CA THR A 362 -17.23 8.98 5.75
C THR A 362 -17.17 7.49 6.04
N ARG A 363 -17.16 6.67 4.99
CA ARG A 363 -17.14 5.19 5.10
C ARG A 363 -15.75 4.62 5.30
N ASP A 364 -14.73 5.36 4.89
CA ASP A 364 -13.33 4.95 4.94
C ASP A 364 -12.61 5.51 6.17
N ALA A 365 -13.20 6.52 6.82
CA ALA A 365 -12.74 7.05 8.09
C ALA A 365 -13.10 6.12 9.26
N ALA A 366 -12.18 5.94 10.20
CA ALA A 366 -12.47 5.31 11.48
C ALA A 366 -13.13 6.32 12.43
N TRP A 367 -14.21 5.91 13.09
CA TRP A 367 -15.03 6.77 13.95
C TRP A 367 -14.94 6.36 15.42
N SER A 368 -14.97 7.35 16.32
CA SER A 368 -15.02 7.14 17.77
C SER A 368 -15.71 8.30 18.48
N VAL A 369 -16.15 8.09 19.72
CA VAL A 369 -16.54 9.17 20.62
C VAL A 369 -15.60 9.23 21.82
N GLU A 370 -15.43 10.40 22.41
CA GLU A 370 -14.55 10.60 23.56
C GLU A 370 -15.15 10.00 24.86
N ASP A 371 -16.46 10.17 25.07
CA ASP A 371 -17.21 9.55 26.18
C ASP A 371 -18.29 8.61 25.63
N GLY A 372 -18.01 7.32 25.71
CA GLY A 372 -18.91 6.22 25.31
C GLY A 372 -20.15 6.05 26.19
N ASN A 373 -20.20 6.66 27.38
CA ASN A 373 -21.40 6.67 28.22
C ASN A 373 -22.43 7.69 27.71
N ILE A 374 -21.96 8.77 27.10
CA ILE A 374 -22.81 9.86 26.58
C ILE A 374 -23.34 9.50 25.20
N ALA A 375 -22.53 8.92 24.31
CA ALA A 375 -22.96 8.51 22.98
C ALA A 375 -22.16 7.31 22.46
N GLU A 376 -22.51 6.80 21.29
CA GLU A 376 -21.67 5.94 20.46
C GLU A 376 -21.64 6.46 19.02
N VAL A 377 -20.70 6.02 18.19
CA VAL A 377 -20.68 6.36 16.76
C VAL A 377 -20.21 5.17 15.92
N VAL A 378 -20.91 4.90 14.82
CA VAL A 378 -20.55 3.86 13.85
C VAL A 378 -20.72 4.42 12.44
N ASN A 379 -19.67 4.40 11.61
CA ASN A 379 -19.69 4.93 10.24
C ASN A 379 -20.27 6.36 10.13
N GLY A 380 -19.91 7.21 11.09
CA GLY A 380 -20.40 8.58 11.19
C GLY A 380 -21.79 8.74 11.83
N LEU A 381 -22.54 7.66 12.07
CA LEU A 381 -23.83 7.74 12.75
C LEU A 381 -23.65 7.72 14.27
N ALA A 382 -23.82 8.87 14.91
CA ALA A 382 -23.73 9.00 16.36
C ALA A 382 -25.10 8.80 17.03
N THR A 383 -25.15 8.04 18.13
CA THR A 383 -26.38 7.76 18.91
C THR A 383 -26.20 8.20 20.35
N GLY A 384 -27.09 9.05 20.86
CA GLY A 384 -27.06 9.52 22.25
C GLY A 384 -27.49 8.43 23.25
N ARG A 385 -26.74 8.26 24.33
CA ARG A 385 -26.96 7.26 25.40
C ARG A 385 -27.33 7.87 26.74
N GLN A 386 -26.65 8.95 27.13
CA GLN A 386 -26.87 9.64 28.41
C GLN A 386 -26.77 11.15 28.20
N THR A 387 -27.52 11.93 28.98
CA THR A 387 -27.42 13.39 28.93
C THR A 387 -25.99 13.86 29.21
N GLY A 388 -25.48 14.74 28.35
CA GLY A 388 -24.12 15.25 28.46
C GLY A 388 -23.62 15.79 27.12
N GLN A 389 -22.36 16.20 27.07
CA GLN A 389 -21.67 16.58 25.83
C GLN A 389 -20.49 15.64 25.60
N THR A 390 -20.30 15.20 24.37
CA THR A 390 -19.18 14.36 23.96
C THR A 390 -18.63 14.81 22.62
N VAL A 391 -17.42 14.39 22.29
CA VAL A 391 -16.76 14.71 21.02
C VAL A 391 -16.79 13.47 20.13
N VAL A 392 -17.29 13.63 18.90
CA VAL A 392 -17.19 12.65 17.82
C VAL A 392 -15.89 12.89 17.07
N ARG A 393 -15.12 11.84 16.83
CA ARG A 393 -13.83 11.89 16.12
C ARG A 393 -13.84 10.98 14.91
N ALA A 394 -13.30 11.46 13.80
CA ALA A 394 -13.05 10.70 12.58
C ALA A 394 -11.55 10.73 12.27
N THR A 395 -11.00 9.60 11.83
CA THR A 395 -9.61 9.51 11.38
C THR A 395 -9.54 8.84 10.01
N TYR A 396 -8.84 9.45 9.06
CA TYR A 396 -8.70 8.96 7.69
C TYR A 396 -7.31 9.34 7.17
N ASN A 397 -6.57 8.36 6.63
CA ASN A 397 -5.18 8.53 6.16
C ASN A 397 -4.26 9.26 7.16
N GLY A 398 -4.37 8.93 8.46
CA GLY A 398 -3.55 9.54 9.53
C GLY A 398 -3.95 10.96 9.95
N LEU A 399 -4.91 11.56 9.27
CA LEU A 399 -5.52 12.84 9.65
C LEU A 399 -6.69 12.57 10.60
N ALA A 400 -6.93 13.51 11.52
CA ALA A 400 -8.02 13.42 12.48
C ALA A 400 -8.86 14.70 12.45
N ALA A 401 -10.16 14.54 12.61
CA ALA A 401 -11.12 15.63 12.69
C ALA A 401 -12.09 15.36 13.84
N THR A 402 -12.69 16.42 14.41
CA THR A 402 -13.63 16.30 15.53
C THR A 402 -14.90 17.11 15.29
N ALA A 403 -15.99 16.69 15.93
CA ALA A 403 -17.26 17.40 15.98
C ALA A 403 -17.92 17.23 17.36
N GLY A 404 -18.68 18.22 17.81
CA GLY A 404 -19.38 18.18 19.09
C GLY A 404 -20.75 17.50 19.00
N LEU A 405 -21.11 16.69 19.99
CA LEU A 405 -22.45 16.13 20.16
C LEU A 405 -22.98 16.45 21.56
N THR A 406 -24.14 17.11 21.63
CA THR A 406 -24.89 17.33 22.87
C THR A 406 -26.06 16.36 22.94
N VAL A 407 -26.17 15.62 24.04
CA VAL A 407 -27.29 14.72 24.31
C VAL A 407 -28.16 15.34 25.42
N THR A 408 -29.43 15.61 25.11
CA THR A 408 -30.41 16.19 26.05
C THR A 408 -31.38 15.15 26.58
N ALA A 409 -31.96 15.42 27.75
CA ALA A 409 -33.04 14.60 28.28
C ALA A 409 -34.22 14.65 27.31
N SER A 410 -34.79 13.49 26.99
CA SER A 410 -36.05 13.44 26.26
C SER A 410 -37.08 14.27 27.01
N ALA A 411 -37.63 15.29 26.35
CA ALA A 411 -38.66 16.12 26.96
C ALA A 411 -39.81 15.20 27.40
N SER A 412 -40.08 15.16 28.71
CA SER A 412 -41.31 14.60 29.24
C SER A 412 -42.45 15.52 28.83
N SER A 413 -42.97 15.33 27.62
CA SER A 413 -44.20 15.98 27.18
C SER A 413 -45.36 15.34 27.92
N SER A 414 -45.66 15.91 29.07
CA SER A 414 -47.03 15.98 29.57
C SER A 414 -47.86 16.83 28.59
N GLY A 415 -48.90 16.23 28.00
CA GLY A 415 -49.98 16.96 27.32
C GLY A 415 -50.19 16.67 25.82
N GLY A 416 -51.10 15.72 25.53
CA GLY A 416 -52.22 15.89 24.59
C GLY A 416 -51.98 16.14 23.08
N GLY A 417 -52.02 15.05 22.30
CA GLY A 417 -52.94 14.91 21.16
C GLY A 417 -52.59 15.50 19.78
N SER A 418 -51.91 14.71 18.94
CA SER A 418 -52.13 14.70 17.48
C SER A 418 -51.74 13.36 16.84
N GLY A 419 -52.66 12.40 16.90
CA GLY A 419 -52.92 11.38 15.88
C GLY A 419 -51.84 10.39 15.37
N GLY A 420 -50.57 10.46 15.75
CA GLY A 420 -49.52 9.54 15.26
C GLY A 420 -49.39 8.23 16.04
N CYS A 421 -48.56 7.31 15.55
CA CYS A 421 -48.08 6.15 16.31
C CYS A 421 -46.56 5.99 16.17
N THR A 422 -45.91 5.44 17.20
CA THR A 422 -44.48 5.13 17.20
C THR A 422 -44.29 3.67 16.85
N VAL A 423 -43.48 3.37 15.83
CA VAL A 423 -43.16 2.00 15.42
C VAL A 423 -41.66 1.80 15.48
N ASP A 424 -41.24 0.58 15.77
CA ASP A 424 -39.85 0.20 15.59
C ASP A 424 -39.63 -0.25 14.15
N ILE A 425 -38.65 0.32 13.45
CA ILE A 425 -38.35 0.00 12.05
C ILE A 425 -36.87 -0.33 11.82
N ALA A 426 -36.63 -1.29 10.92
CA ALA A 426 -35.32 -1.61 10.38
C ALA A 426 -35.38 -1.76 8.85
N VAL A 427 -34.35 -1.33 8.15
CA VAL A 427 -34.22 -1.43 6.69
C VAL A 427 -32.90 -2.13 6.38
N VAL A 428 -32.96 -3.26 5.68
CA VAL A 428 -31.84 -4.20 5.47
C VAL A 428 -31.51 -4.29 3.98
N GLY A 429 -30.29 -3.96 3.60
CA GLY A 429 -29.80 -3.99 2.22
C GLY A 429 -29.49 -5.40 1.71
N ARG A 430 -28.97 -5.46 0.47
CA ARG A 430 -28.84 -6.72 -0.31
C ARG A 430 -27.91 -7.74 0.35
N ASN A 431 -26.90 -7.28 1.10
CA ASN A 431 -25.90 -8.14 1.73
C ASN A 431 -26.15 -8.29 3.24
N GLY A 432 -27.36 -7.96 3.71
CA GLY A 432 -27.71 -8.03 5.14
C GLY A 432 -27.27 -6.81 5.96
N GLU A 433 -26.72 -5.78 5.32
CA GLU A 433 -26.36 -4.52 5.96
C GLU A 433 -27.59 -3.75 6.44
N LEU A 434 -27.52 -3.08 7.60
CA LEU A 434 -28.58 -2.18 8.06
C LEU A 434 -28.43 -0.82 7.38
N LEU A 435 -29.41 -0.45 6.55
CA LEU A 435 -29.57 0.88 5.95
C LEU A 435 -30.27 1.86 6.90
N TYR A 436 -31.08 1.34 7.83
CA TYR A 436 -31.73 2.09 8.91
C TYR A 436 -32.13 1.14 10.04
N GLY A 437 -32.13 1.61 11.29
CA GLY A 437 -32.60 0.86 12.45
C GLY A 437 -31.79 -0.41 12.78
N PRO A 438 -32.27 -1.31 13.67
CA PRO A 438 -33.52 -1.21 14.44
C PRO A 438 -33.62 0.07 15.26
N GLY A 439 -34.70 0.83 15.07
CA GLY A 439 -34.91 2.10 15.79
C GLY A 439 -36.35 2.60 15.66
N ALA A 440 -36.77 3.44 16.58
CA ALA A 440 -38.14 3.94 16.63
C ALA A 440 -38.34 5.15 15.69
N VAL A 441 -39.44 5.15 14.94
CA VAL A 441 -39.92 6.31 14.16
C VAL A 441 -41.34 6.67 14.56
N THR A 442 -41.66 7.96 14.54
CA THR A 442 -43.03 8.44 14.70
C THR A 442 -43.71 8.56 13.34
N VAL A 443 -44.72 7.75 13.10
CA VAL A 443 -45.55 7.79 11.90
C VAL A 443 -46.69 8.78 12.12
N SER A 444 -46.74 9.82 11.29
CA SER A 444 -47.83 10.81 11.35
C SER A 444 -49.06 10.28 10.63
N LYS A 445 -50.24 10.37 11.27
CA LYS A 445 -51.53 10.06 10.63
C LYS A 445 -51.86 11.02 9.49
N ASP A 446 -51.32 12.23 9.54
CA ASP A 446 -51.49 13.24 8.49
C ASP A 446 -50.37 13.17 7.43
N GLY A 447 -49.44 12.20 7.54
CA GLY A 447 -48.39 11.95 6.57
C GLY A 447 -48.94 11.42 5.24
N ARG A 448 -48.15 11.52 4.16
CA ARG A 448 -48.54 11.16 2.79
C ARG A 448 -49.13 9.75 2.68
N TRP A 449 -48.61 8.83 3.49
CA TRP A 449 -49.04 7.43 3.52
C TRP A 449 -49.88 7.06 4.74
N GLY A 450 -50.23 8.02 5.60
CA GLY A 450 -50.89 7.78 6.88
C GLY A 450 -50.13 6.79 7.78
N LEU A 451 -50.84 6.14 8.71
CA LEU A 451 -50.28 5.15 9.63
C LEU A 451 -50.06 3.80 8.94
N THR A 452 -49.13 3.73 7.98
CA THR A 452 -48.85 2.52 7.19
C THR A 452 -47.39 2.12 7.21
N ALA A 453 -47.06 0.90 6.76
CA ALA A 453 -45.67 0.42 6.66
C ALA A 453 -44.82 1.28 5.71
N LEU A 454 -45.43 1.88 4.68
CA LEU A 454 -44.78 2.87 3.81
C LEU A 454 -44.65 4.23 4.48
N GLY A 455 -45.60 4.62 5.33
CA GLY A 455 -45.48 5.79 6.21
C GLY A 455 -44.34 5.63 7.23
N ALA A 456 -44.13 4.42 7.74
CA ALA A 456 -42.99 4.09 8.59
C ALA A 456 -41.66 4.20 7.83
N LEU A 457 -41.58 3.69 6.59
CA LEU A 457 -40.40 3.87 5.74
C LEU A 457 -40.14 5.35 5.45
N GLU A 458 -41.16 6.13 5.13
CA GLU A 458 -41.03 7.57 4.90
C GLU A 458 -40.49 8.31 6.13
N ALA A 459 -40.94 7.92 7.33
CA ALA A 459 -40.47 8.50 8.59
C ALA A 459 -38.98 8.20 8.90
N THR A 460 -38.35 7.23 8.22
CA THR A 460 -36.90 6.99 8.34
C THR A 460 -36.04 8.07 7.69
N GLY A 461 -36.60 8.83 6.74
CA GLY A 461 -35.87 9.81 5.93
C GLY A 461 -34.97 9.21 4.84
N LEU A 462 -34.94 7.88 4.67
CA LEU A 462 -34.21 7.25 3.57
C LEU A 462 -34.83 7.64 2.21
N PRO A 463 -34.01 7.96 1.19
CA PRO A 463 -34.54 8.23 -0.15
C PRO A 463 -35.08 6.92 -0.73
N TYR A 464 -36.32 6.94 -1.24
CA TYR A 464 -36.95 5.79 -1.88
C TYR A 464 -37.76 6.22 -3.10
N GLU A 465 -37.93 5.31 -4.05
CA GLU A 465 -38.82 5.49 -5.19
C GLU A 465 -39.98 4.50 -5.13
N GLU A 466 -41.18 4.96 -5.45
CA GLU A 466 -42.38 4.11 -5.50
C GLU A 466 -43.22 4.34 -6.75
N ALA A 467 -44.12 3.40 -7.04
CA ALA A 467 -45.20 3.57 -7.99
C ALA A 467 -46.47 2.88 -7.46
N GLY A 468 -47.46 3.68 -7.05
CA GLY A 468 -48.74 3.16 -6.57
C GLY A 468 -48.63 2.37 -5.25
N GLY A 469 -47.67 2.71 -4.40
CA GLY A 469 -47.39 2.00 -3.14
C GLY A 469 -46.46 0.79 -3.26
N PHE A 470 -46.01 0.46 -4.49
CA PHE A 470 -44.95 -0.52 -4.72
C PHE A 470 -43.58 0.16 -4.71
N VAL A 471 -42.72 -0.24 -3.77
CA VAL A 471 -41.37 0.33 -3.62
C VAL A 471 -40.43 -0.26 -4.66
N LYS A 472 -39.88 0.62 -5.51
CA LYS A 472 -38.95 0.30 -6.60
C LYS A 472 -37.49 0.41 -6.16
N SER A 473 -37.17 1.29 -5.22
CA SER A 473 -35.84 1.43 -4.65
C SER A 473 -35.88 2.03 -3.25
N ILE A 474 -34.89 1.71 -2.42
CA ILE A 474 -34.62 2.35 -1.12
C ILE A 474 -33.12 2.61 -1.04
N ALA A 475 -32.71 3.78 -0.57
CA ALA A 475 -31.32 4.23 -0.49
C ALA A 475 -30.55 4.09 -1.82
N GLY A 476 -31.21 4.29 -2.96
CA GLY A 476 -30.63 4.15 -4.30
C GLY A 476 -30.48 2.71 -4.81
N LEU A 477 -30.82 1.69 -4.01
CA LEU A 477 -30.79 0.29 -4.42
C LEU A 477 -32.14 -0.11 -5.05
N ALA A 478 -32.16 -0.35 -6.36
CA ALA A 478 -33.37 -0.68 -7.11
C ALA A 478 -33.68 -2.19 -7.17
N ASN A 479 -34.96 -2.53 -7.33
CA ASN A 479 -35.43 -3.87 -7.69
C ASN A 479 -34.83 -4.30 -9.04
N SER A 480 -34.57 -5.59 -9.21
CA SER A 480 -33.99 -6.15 -10.45
C SER A 480 -34.53 -7.54 -10.73
N GLY A 481 -35.30 -7.69 -11.82
CA GLY A 481 -35.93 -8.96 -12.16
C GLY A 481 -36.90 -9.44 -11.08
N MET A 482 -36.68 -10.66 -10.58
CA MET A 482 -37.43 -11.24 -9.46
C MET A 482 -36.90 -10.83 -8.07
N ASN A 483 -35.80 -10.08 -8.01
CA ASN A 483 -35.20 -9.59 -6.77
C ASN A 483 -35.75 -8.21 -6.44
N GLY A 484 -36.04 -7.94 -5.17
CA GLY A 484 -36.54 -6.64 -4.78
C GLY A 484 -36.85 -6.48 -3.31
N TRP A 485 -37.29 -5.27 -2.98
CA TRP A 485 -37.69 -4.87 -1.64
C TRP A 485 -38.94 -5.60 -1.17
N MET A 486 -38.82 -6.27 -0.04
CA MET A 486 -39.92 -6.88 0.69
C MET A 486 -40.05 -6.21 2.06
N TYR A 487 -41.24 -6.34 2.66
CA TYR A 487 -41.49 -5.80 3.99
C TYR A 487 -42.33 -6.76 4.83
N LYS A 488 -42.24 -6.60 6.16
CA LYS A 488 -43.09 -7.31 7.11
C LYS A 488 -43.40 -6.46 8.34
N VAL A 489 -44.54 -6.74 8.95
CA VAL A 489 -45.00 -6.10 10.18
C VAL A 489 -45.23 -7.18 11.23
N ASN A 490 -44.61 -7.03 12.41
CA ASN A 490 -44.69 -7.99 13.52
C ASN A 490 -44.39 -9.44 13.09
N GLY A 491 -43.40 -9.60 12.21
CA GLY A 491 -42.96 -10.89 11.69
C GLY A 491 -43.81 -11.46 10.53
N ASN A 492 -44.93 -10.83 10.17
CA ASN A 492 -45.81 -11.28 9.10
C ASN A 492 -45.56 -10.52 7.79
N VAL A 493 -45.35 -11.25 6.68
CA VAL A 493 -45.23 -10.68 5.32
C VAL A 493 -46.65 -10.50 4.75
N PRO A 494 -47.17 -9.28 4.60
CA PRO A 494 -48.55 -9.08 4.15
C PRO A 494 -48.69 -9.34 2.65
N MET A 495 -49.88 -9.78 2.23
CA MET A 495 -50.25 -9.96 0.82
C MET A 495 -50.83 -8.68 0.18
N VAL A 496 -50.56 -7.52 0.78
CA VAL A 496 -51.01 -6.20 0.33
C VAL A 496 -49.81 -5.30 0.09
N GLY A 497 -50.00 -4.15 -0.56
CA GLY A 497 -48.93 -3.15 -0.71
C GLY A 497 -48.60 -2.46 0.62
N ALA A 498 -47.37 -1.99 0.78
CA ALA A 498 -46.93 -1.31 2.01
C ALA A 498 -47.70 -0.02 2.33
N SER A 499 -48.34 0.59 1.33
CA SER A 499 -49.25 1.73 1.49
C SER A 499 -50.64 1.35 2.03
N GLN A 500 -50.95 0.06 2.16
CA GLN A 500 -52.23 -0.46 2.64
C GLN A 500 -52.11 -1.19 3.98
N GLU A 501 -50.90 -1.63 4.36
CA GLU A 501 -50.65 -2.26 5.64
C GLU A 501 -50.62 -1.22 6.76
N ILE A 502 -51.61 -1.25 7.65
CA ILE A 502 -51.75 -0.30 8.76
C ILE A 502 -50.82 -0.70 9.91
N VAL A 503 -50.03 0.26 10.39
CA VAL A 503 -49.18 0.09 11.58
C VAL A 503 -49.78 0.78 12.80
N ARG A 504 -49.44 0.29 13.99
CA ARG A 504 -49.89 0.75 15.31
C ARG A 504 -48.70 1.00 16.23
N ASP A 505 -48.98 1.69 17.33
CA ASP A 505 -47.96 1.99 18.33
C ASP A 505 -47.33 0.71 18.87
N GLY A 506 -46.00 0.62 18.80
CA GLY A 506 -45.20 -0.55 19.20
C GLY A 506 -45.03 -1.63 18.12
N ASP A 507 -45.56 -1.45 16.91
CA ASP A 507 -45.35 -2.42 15.82
C ASP A 507 -43.89 -2.45 15.35
N GLN A 508 -43.43 -3.62 14.92
CA GLN A 508 -42.11 -3.87 14.36
C GLN A 508 -42.18 -3.97 12.83
N VAL A 509 -41.54 -3.06 12.11
CA VAL A 509 -41.54 -2.98 10.65
C VAL A 509 -40.15 -3.31 10.12
N ILE A 510 -40.02 -4.36 9.30
CA ILE A 510 -38.74 -4.69 8.65
C ILE A 510 -38.90 -4.54 7.15
N TRP A 511 -38.03 -3.75 6.53
CA TRP A 511 -37.78 -3.77 5.10
C TRP A 511 -36.50 -4.54 4.83
N TRP A 512 -36.48 -5.42 3.83
CA TRP A 512 -35.25 -6.07 3.38
C TRP A 512 -35.20 -6.24 1.87
N TYR A 513 -33.99 -6.20 1.31
CA TYR A 513 -33.79 -6.53 -0.09
C TYR A 513 -33.70 -8.04 -0.27
N SER A 514 -34.67 -8.63 -0.96
CA SER A 514 -34.72 -10.07 -1.19
C SER A 514 -34.21 -10.45 -2.58
N THR A 515 -33.40 -11.51 -2.63
CA THR A 515 -33.03 -12.21 -3.87
C THR A 515 -33.82 -13.50 -4.08
N ASP A 516 -34.76 -13.79 -3.18
CA ASP A 516 -35.67 -14.94 -3.24
C ASP A 516 -37.09 -14.49 -2.86
N LEU A 517 -38.05 -14.71 -3.77
CA LEU A 517 -39.47 -14.39 -3.57
C LEU A 517 -40.10 -15.09 -2.36
N ASN A 518 -39.53 -16.22 -1.90
CA ASN A 518 -40.01 -16.98 -0.75
C ASN A 518 -39.19 -16.74 0.53
N SER A 519 -38.20 -15.84 0.49
CA SER A 519 -37.38 -15.56 1.66
C SER A 519 -38.24 -14.95 2.77
N PRO A 520 -38.20 -15.49 4.01
CA PRO A 520 -38.91 -14.89 5.13
C PRO A 520 -38.24 -13.61 5.65
N GLY A 521 -37.05 -13.25 5.15
CA GLY A 521 -36.26 -12.11 5.63
C GLY A 521 -35.77 -12.25 7.09
N PRO A 522 -35.00 -11.27 7.59
CA PRO A 522 -34.45 -11.31 8.96
C PRO A 522 -35.53 -11.13 10.02
N THR A 523 -35.39 -11.74 11.20
CA THR A 523 -36.31 -11.55 12.33
C THR A 523 -35.95 -10.33 13.17
N TRP A 524 -36.91 -9.72 13.88
CA TRP A 524 -36.62 -8.57 14.75
C TRP A 524 -35.56 -8.90 15.81
N ASP A 525 -35.68 -10.06 16.45
CA ASP A 525 -34.70 -10.59 17.40
C ASP A 525 -33.30 -10.77 16.79
N SER A 526 -33.19 -11.21 15.53
CA SER A 526 -31.89 -11.30 14.84
C SER A 526 -31.30 -9.94 14.50
N LEU A 527 -32.11 -8.89 14.37
CA LEU A 527 -31.63 -7.54 14.13
C LEU A 527 -31.24 -6.82 15.43
N LEU A 528 -31.98 -7.04 16.53
CA LEU A 528 -31.66 -6.52 17.87
C LEU A 528 -30.39 -7.15 18.47
N LYS A 529 -30.10 -8.40 18.13
CA LYS A 529 -28.84 -9.07 18.51
C LYS A 529 -27.64 -8.59 17.67
N GLY A 530 -27.91 -7.71 16.70
CA GLY A 530 -27.07 -7.53 15.53
C GLY A 530 -26.99 -8.83 14.73
N SER A 531 -26.70 -8.74 13.45
CA SER A 531 -25.96 -9.84 12.82
C SER A 531 -24.60 -9.91 13.52
N THR A 532 -24.54 -10.53 14.68
CA THR A 532 -23.34 -11.17 15.19
C THR A 532 -23.58 -12.67 15.08
N PRO A 533 -22.65 -13.43 14.45
CA PRO A 533 -22.41 -14.79 14.92
C PRO A 533 -22.35 -14.70 16.45
N ALA A 534 -23.00 -15.63 17.16
CA ALA A 534 -22.93 -15.67 18.62
C ALA A 534 -21.51 -15.31 19.08
N SER A 535 -21.36 -14.25 19.88
CA SER A 535 -20.11 -13.99 20.58
C SER A 535 -19.81 -15.28 21.36
N PRO A 536 -18.75 -16.04 21.00
CA PRO A 536 -18.40 -17.19 21.78
C PRO A 536 -17.87 -16.64 23.10
N ALA A 537 -18.47 -17.11 24.19
CA ALA A 537 -18.06 -16.81 25.54
C ALA A 537 -16.54 -16.72 25.65
N ASN A 538 -15.96 -15.51 25.75
CA ASN A 538 -14.54 -15.27 26.05
C ASN A 538 -13.57 -16.36 25.50
N THR A 539 -13.71 -16.79 24.25
CA THR A 539 -12.69 -17.63 23.62
C THR A 539 -11.89 -16.74 22.71
N THR A 540 -10.72 -16.35 23.21
CA THR A 540 -9.57 -15.91 22.44
C THR A 540 -9.53 -16.66 21.10
N PRO A 541 -9.37 -16.00 19.93
CA PRO A 541 -9.14 -16.69 18.68
C PRO A 541 -8.05 -17.73 18.92
N ALA A 542 -8.35 -19.01 18.69
CA ALA A 542 -7.41 -20.08 19.03
C ALA A 542 -6.06 -19.77 18.37
N ASP A 543 -5.00 -19.63 19.17
CA ASP A 543 -3.67 -19.24 18.73
C ASP A 543 -3.25 -20.10 17.53
N LEU A 544 -2.94 -19.46 16.39
CA LEU A 544 -2.49 -20.14 15.17
C LEU A 544 -1.30 -21.05 15.46
N LYS A 545 -0.44 -20.68 16.41
CA LYS A 545 0.72 -21.50 16.83
C LYS A 545 0.27 -22.78 17.52
N GLU A 546 -0.73 -22.71 18.40
CA GLU A 546 -1.29 -23.89 19.09
C GLU A 546 -2.07 -24.80 18.14
N GLN A 547 -2.81 -24.24 17.19
CA GLN A 547 -3.45 -25.01 16.13
C GLN A 547 -2.42 -25.75 15.28
N ASN A 548 -1.37 -25.03 14.86
CA ASN A 548 -0.30 -25.59 14.03
C ASN A 548 0.43 -26.76 14.73
N LYS A 549 0.69 -26.67 16.04
CA LYS A 549 1.33 -27.75 16.82
C LYS A 549 0.57 -29.08 16.79
N LYS A 550 -0.75 -29.05 16.58
CA LYS A 550 -1.60 -30.24 16.51
C LYS A 550 -1.60 -30.92 15.13
N LEU A 551 -1.08 -30.24 14.10
CA LEU A 551 -0.98 -30.80 12.75
C LEU A 551 0.15 -31.84 12.66
N PRO A 552 0.08 -32.79 11.70
CA PRO A 552 1.21 -33.63 11.36
C PRO A 552 2.45 -32.78 11.02
N ALA A 553 3.64 -33.19 11.47
CA ALA A 553 4.88 -32.40 11.34
C ALA A 553 5.19 -31.91 9.90
N ALA A 554 4.79 -32.70 8.89
CA ALA A 554 4.95 -32.37 7.48
C ALA A 554 4.04 -31.21 6.99
N LEU A 555 2.94 -30.94 7.71
CA LEU A 555 1.99 -29.86 7.45
C LEU A 555 2.11 -28.69 8.42
N GLN A 556 2.94 -28.80 9.46
CA GLN A 556 3.19 -27.68 10.37
C GLN A 556 3.92 -26.55 9.63
N ALA A 557 3.33 -25.38 9.55
CA ALA A 557 3.96 -24.22 8.94
C ALA A 557 5.01 -23.59 9.86
N PRO A 558 6.08 -22.99 9.31
CA PRO A 558 7.03 -22.19 10.09
C PRO A 558 6.35 -20.99 10.75
N GLU A 559 6.93 -20.50 11.85
CA GLU A 559 6.39 -19.37 12.61
C GLU A 559 6.21 -18.11 11.75
N VAL A 560 7.16 -17.81 10.86
CA VAL A 560 7.06 -16.69 9.92
C VAL A 560 5.84 -16.79 8.99
N ALA A 561 5.46 -18.00 8.59
CA ALA A 561 4.29 -18.21 7.74
C ALA A 561 2.99 -18.03 8.54
N LEU A 562 2.97 -18.44 9.81
CA LEU A 562 1.83 -18.21 10.71
C LEU A 562 1.65 -16.72 11.04
N GLU A 563 2.75 -15.99 11.26
CA GLU A 563 2.72 -14.54 11.47
C GLU A 563 2.26 -13.80 10.22
N ALA A 564 2.72 -14.22 9.04
CA ALA A 564 2.24 -13.70 7.76
C ALA A 564 0.74 -13.97 7.60
N LEU A 565 0.25 -15.16 7.96
CA LEU A 565 -1.17 -15.51 7.91
C LEU A 565 -2.00 -14.64 8.86
N GLY A 566 -1.47 -14.33 10.04
CA GLY A 566 -2.11 -13.43 11.00
C GLY A 566 -2.20 -11.98 10.53
N LYS A 567 -1.32 -11.55 9.62
CA LYS A 567 -1.26 -10.19 9.06
C LYS A 567 -1.65 -10.14 7.57
N ILE A 568 -2.28 -11.20 7.07
CA ILE A 568 -2.34 -11.45 5.62
C ILE A 568 -3.07 -10.35 4.84
N ASN A 569 -4.15 -9.80 5.39
CA ASN A 569 -4.91 -8.74 4.74
C ASN A 569 -4.08 -7.46 4.61
N ARG A 570 -3.36 -7.08 5.69
CA ARG A 570 -2.40 -5.97 5.65
C ARG A 570 -1.29 -6.20 4.63
N LEU A 571 -0.73 -7.40 4.59
CA LEU A 571 0.38 -7.74 3.68
C LEU A 571 -0.04 -7.84 2.20
N LEU A 572 -1.34 -7.98 1.94
CA LEU A 572 -1.94 -8.00 0.60
C LEU A 572 -2.71 -6.71 0.28
N GLU A 573 -2.65 -5.69 1.14
CA GLU A 573 -3.36 -4.41 0.98
C GLU A 573 -4.88 -4.59 0.82
N LEU A 574 -5.43 -5.60 1.49
CA LEU A 574 -6.85 -5.88 1.53
C LEU A 574 -7.49 -5.15 2.71
N LYS A 575 -8.81 -4.92 2.63
CA LYS A 575 -9.60 -4.44 3.77
C LYS A 575 -9.41 -5.37 4.98
N ASP A 576 -9.45 -4.81 6.18
CA ASP A 576 -9.42 -5.62 7.40
C ASP A 576 -10.53 -6.69 7.36
N ASP A 577 -10.18 -7.91 7.77
CA ASP A 577 -11.04 -9.09 7.74
C ASP A 577 -11.59 -9.52 6.36
N ALA A 578 -11.02 -9.06 5.25
CA ALA A 578 -11.30 -9.60 3.92
C ALA A 578 -11.16 -11.14 3.91
N ALA A 579 -12.29 -11.82 3.65
CA ALA A 579 -12.35 -13.28 3.54
C ALA A 579 -11.96 -13.78 2.14
N GLU A 580 -12.14 -12.93 1.13
CA GLU A 580 -11.94 -13.20 -0.29
C GLU A 580 -11.35 -11.96 -0.96
N ILE A 581 -10.71 -12.12 -2.11
CA ILE A 581 -10.07 -11.03 -2.85
C ILE A 581 -10.97 -10.57 -4.00
N ALA A 582 -11.10 -11.42 -5.02
CA ALA A 582 -11.87 -11.15 -6.23
C ALA A 582 -12.00 -12.43 -7.06
N PRO A 583 -12.86 -12.44 -8.11
CA PRO A 583 -12.79 -13.45 -9.16
C PRO A 583 -11.37 -13.58 -9.70
N LEU A 584 -10.90 -14.81 -9.92
CA LEU A 584 -9.49 -15.14 -10.19
C LEU A 584 -8.87 -14.29 -11.32
N GLY A 585 -9.63 -13.95 -12.37
CA GLY A 585 -9.16 -13.14 -13.50
C GLY A 585 -8.90 -11.66 -13.19
N GLU A 586 -9.42 -11.15 -12.08
CA GLU A 586 -9.30 -9.75 -11.66
C GLU A 586 -8.20 -9.54 -10.62
N VAL A 587 -7.57 -10.63 -10.17
CA VAL A 587 -6.61 -10.60 -9.07
C VAL A 587 -5.25 -10.12 -9.55
N LYS A 588 -4.75 -9.08 -8.88
CA LYS A 588 -3.37 -8.60 -9.05
C LYS A 588 -2.37 -9.47 -8.26
N ARG A 589 -2.68 -9.74 -7.00
CA ARG A 589 -1.87 -10.55 -6.07
C ARG A 589 -2.80 -11.26 -5.09
N ALA A 590 -2.51 -12.54 -4.80
CA ALA A 590 -3.30 -13.34 -3.87
C ALA A 590 -2.50 -13.91 -2.69
N VAL A 591 -1.17 -13.90 -2.79
CA VAL A 591 -0.32 -14.62 -1.85
C VAL A 591 0.80 -13.80 -1.25
N VAL A 592 1.12 -14.12 0.01
CA VAL A 592 2.35 -13.73 0.69
C VAL A 592 3.31 -14.91 0.67
N VAL A 593 4.53 -14.71 0.20
CA VAL A 593 5.53 -15.78 0.03
C VAL A 593 6.53 -15.74 1.18
N THR A 594 6.79 -16.89 1.79
CA THR A 594 7.78 -17.07 2.87
C THR A 594 8.70 -18.27 2.59
N GLY A 595 9.81 -18.35 3.32
CA GLY A 595 10.75 -19.48 3.24
C GLY A 595 11.57 -19.56 1.95
N SER A 596 11.68 -18.46 1.20
CA SER A 596 12.41 -18.41 -0.08
C SER A 596 13.90 -18.71 0.04
N ASP A 597 14.52 -18.40 1.18
CA ASP A 597 15.91 -18.72 1.52
C ASP A 597 16.16 -20.23 1.71
N LYS A 598 15.10 -20.98 2.01
CA LYS A 598 15.10 -22.42 2.24
C LYS A 598 14.18 -23.16 1.27
N ALA A 599 13.91 -22.57 0.11
CA ALA A 599 13.00 -23.15 -0.87
C ALA A 599 13.43 -24.57 -1.25
N MET A 600 12.44 -25.46 -1.40
CA MET A 600 12.66 -26.84 -1.81
C MET A 600 13.43 -26.89 -3.14
N ASN A 601 14.47 -27.71 -3.19
CA ASN A 601 15.23 -27.89 -4.41
C ASN A 601 14.43 -28.67 -5.46
N ARG A 602 14.93 -28.69 -6.71
CA ARG A 602 14.27 -29.34 -7.84
C ARG A 602 13.91 -30.81 -7.57
N ASP A 603 14.85 -31.60 -7.06
CA ASP A 603 14.63 -33.03 -6.80
C ASP A 603 13.51 -33.23 -5.75
N GLY A 604 13.49 -32.38 -4.72
CA GLY A 604 12.42 -32.36 -3.73
C GLY A 604 11.06 -32.03 -4.34
N ILE A 605 11.00 -31.02 -5.22
CA ILE A 605 9.75 -30.63 -5.91
C ILE A 605 9.22 -31.77 -6.78
N ILE A 606 10.10 -32.46 -7.53
CA ILE A 606 9.74 -33.60 -8.37
C ILE A 606 9.21 -34.76 -7.51
N ALA A 607 9.90 -35.07 -6.41
CA ALA A 607 9.47 -36.10 -5.47
C ALA A 607 8.10 -35.76 -4.85
N LEU A 608 7.91 -34.52 -4.41
CA LEU A 608 6.64 -34.03 -3.87
C LEU A 608 5.52 -34.12 -4.91
N LYS A 609 5.75 -33.67 -6.14
CA LYS A 609 4.77 -33.77 -7.23
C LYS A 609 4.31 -35.21 -7.45
N LYS A 610 5.24 -36.18 -7.45
CA LYS A 610 4.92 -37.60 -7.59
C LYS A 610 4.12 -38.14 -6.41
N GLU A 611 4.47 -37.75 -5.18
CA GLU A 611 3.72 -38.12 -3.97
C GLU A 611 2.27 -37.61 -4.05
N LEU A 612 2.10 -36.32 -4.37
CA LEU A 612 0.80 -35.69 -4.53
C LEU A 612 -0.02 -36.35 -5.64
N LEU A 613 0.56 -36.69 -6.78
CA LEU A 613 -0.19 -37.35 -7.87
C LEU A 613 -0.68 -38.76 -7.49
N GLN A 614 0.04 -39.47 -6.62
CA GLN A 614 -0.29 -40.84 -6.22
C GLN A 614 -1.27 -40.91 -5.04
N ASN A 615 -1.32 -39.87 -4.21
CA ASN A 615 -2.16 -39.84 -3.03
C ASN A 615 -3.65 -39.64 -3.36
N LYS A 616 -4.51 -40.44 -2.71
CA LYS A 616 -5.97 -40.37 -2.80
C LYS A 616 -6.52 -39.92 -1.46
N ILE A 617 -7.48 -38.99 -1.49
CA ILE A 617 -8.10 -38.44 -0.28
C ILE A 617 -9.61 -38.61 -0.39
N ASP A 618 -10.18 -39.33 0.57
CA ASP A 618 -11.61 -39.51 0.79
C ASP A 618 -11.80 -39.67 2.31
N LEU A 619 -11.96 -38.55 3.00
CA LEU A 619 -12.08 -38.47 4.46
C LEU A 619 -13.53 -38.17 4.84
N ALA A 620 -13.97 -38.74 5.94
CA ALA A 620 -15.21 -38.41 6.64
C ALA A 620 -14.95 -38.46 8.15
N GLN A 621 -15.29 -37.40 8.88
CA GLN A 621 -15.07 -37.31 10.31
C GLN A 621 -16.17 -36.47 10.97
N GLU A 622 -16.81 -37.03 12.00
CA GLU A 622 -17.70 -36.28 12.89
C GLU A 622 -16.92 -35.25 13.71
N VAL A 623 -17.37 -34.00 13.68
CA VAL A 623 -16.75 -32.89 14.39
C VAL A 623 -17.77 -32.22 15.30
N SER A 624 -17.46 -32.18 16.60
CA SER A 624 -18.31 -31.45 17.53
C SER A 624 -18.07 -29.95 17.44
N ALA A 625 -19.15 -29.17 17.37
CA ALA A 625 -19.09 -27.72 17.40
C ALA A 625 -18.40 -27.18 18.66
N SER A 626 -18.61 -27.86 19.79
CA SER A 626 -18.07 -27.42 21.08
C SER A 626 -16.56 -27.69 21.25
N ALA A 627 -16.00 -28.63 20.48
CA ALA A 627 -14.61 -29.08 20.63
C ALA A 627 -13.72 -28.70 19.44
N GLY A 628 -14.29 -28.58 18.23
CA GLY A 628 -13.52 -28.50 16.99
C GLY A 628 -12.81 -29.82 16.66
N ALA A 629 -11.89 -29.79 15.68
CA ALA A 629 -11.10 -30.95 15.27
C ALA A 629 -9.88 -30.56 14.43
N ILE A 630 -8.92 -31.48 14.35
CA ILE A 630 -7.96 -31.54 13.23
C ILE A 630 -8.41 -32.66 12.30
N ILE A 631 -8.55 -32.36 11.01
CA ILE A 631 -8.80 -33.34 9.96
C ILE A 631 -7.58 -33.35 9.05
N SER A 632 -6.96 -34.49 8.81
CA SER A 632 -5.81 -34.61 7.91
C SER A 632 -5.75 -35.99 7.29
N ASP A 633 -5.23 -36.09 6.07
CA ASP A 633 -5.05 -37.38 5.40
C ASP A 633 -3.78 -38.10 5.92
N PRO A 634 -3.71 -39.44 5.81
CA PRO A 634 -2.55 -40.21 6.31
C PRO A 634 -1.21 -39.88 5.66
N LYS A 635 -1.19 -39.28 4.46
CA LYS A 635 0.04 -38.84 3.78
C LYS A 635 0.40 -37.38 4.10
N ALA A 636 -0.40 -36.71 4.93
CA ALA A 636 -0.18 -35.33 5.33
C ALA A 636 0.01 -34.41 4.10
N GLU A 637 -0.89 -34.54 3.14
CA GLU A 637 -1.05 -33.64 1.99
C GLU A 637 -1.93 -32.45 2.34
N ILE A 638 -2.98 -32.68 3.14
CA ILE A 638 -3.93 -31.65 3.54
C ILE A 638 -4.27 -31.76 5.02
N ALA A 639 -4.50 -30.61 5.66
CA ALA A 639 -5.13 -30.55 6.96
C ALA A 639 -6.06 -29.35 7.09
N LEU A 640 -7.15 -29.58 7.84
CA LEU A 640 -8.02 -28.54 8.37
C LEU A 640 -7.85 -28.48 9.89
N SER A 641 -7.59 -27.28 10.41
CA SER A 641 -7.67 -26.98 11.83
C SER A 641 -8.95 -26.20 12.10
N ILE A 642 -9.91 -26.88 12.71
CA ILE A 642 -11.25 -26.38 13.02
C ILE A 642 -11.29 -26.04 14.51
N PRO A 643 -11.31 -24.75 14.89
CA PRO A 643 -11.37 -24.39 16.30
C PRO A 643 -12.75 -24.68 16.90
N ALA A 644 -12.78 -24.85 18.23
CA ALA A 644 -14.02 -24.89 18.98
C ALA A 644 -14.85 -23.61 18.72
N GLY A 645 -16.15 -23.76 18.51
CA GLY A 645 -17.04 -22.65 18.17
C GLY A 645 -17.00 -22.21 16.70
N ALA A 646 -16.15 -22.80 15.85
CA ALA A 646 -16.19 -22.53 14.41
C ALA A 646 -17.52 -22.99 13.79
N LEU A 647 -18.03 -24.13 14.24
CA LEU A 647 -19.29 -24.71 13.78
C LEU A 647 -20.42 -24.34 14.74
N THR A 648 -21.64 -24.20 14.22
CA THR A 648 -22.84 -23.90 15.02
C THR A 648 -23.54 -25.15 15.56
N LYS A 649 -23.21 -26.33 15.01
CA LYS A 649 -23.69 -27.64 15.42
C LYS A 649 -22.69 -28.72 15.04
N ASP A 650 -22.80 -29.87 15.67
CA ASP A 650 -22.02 -31.05 15.30
C ASP A 650 -22.32 -31.44 13.84
N VAL A 651 -21.28 -31.78 13.08
CA VAL A 651 -21.38 -32.10 11.66
C VAL A 651 -20.31 -33.09 11.22
N GLU A 652 -20.69 -34.04 10.36
CA GLU A 652 -19.75 -34.89 9.65
C GLU A 652 -19.10 -34.10 8.52
N ILE A 653 -17.79 -33.87 8.63
CA ILE A 653 -17.01 -33.16 7.62
C ILE A 653 -16.39 -34.17 6.67
N THR A 654 -16.49 -33.87 5.37
CA THR A 654 -15.87 -34.69 4.32
C THR A 654 -14.83 -33.90 3.55
N VAL A 655 -13.75 -34.57 3.15
CA VAL A 655 -12.69 -34.01 2.30
C VAL A 655 -12.38 -35.02 1.19
N LYS A 656 -12.59 -34.62 -0.06
CA LYS A 656 -12.33 -35.46 -1.23
C LYS A 656 -11.39 -34.77 -2.18
N LYS A 657 -10.46 -35.52 -2.76
CA LYS A 657 -9.56 -35.03 -3.79
C LYS A 657 -10.03 -35.52 -5.15
N GLY A 658 -10.30 -34.59 -6.06
CA GLY A 658 -10.61 -34.89 -7.46
C GLY A 658 -9.40 -35.48 -8.19
N THR A 659 -9.64 -36.26 -9.24
CA THR A 659 -8.58 -36.80 -10.11
C THR A 659 -7.86 -35.64 -10.82
N GLY A 660 -6.59 -35.43 -10.50
CA GLY A 660 -5.79 -34.34 -11.07
C GLY A 660 -5.60 -34.47 -12.58
N GLY A 661 -5.70 -33.34 -13.29
CA GLY A 661 -5.52 -33.23 -14.74
C GLY A 661 -6.83 -32.96 -15.49
N ASN A 662 -7.13 -31.69 -15.76
CA ASN A 662 -8.24 -31.19 -16.58
C ASN A 662 -9.64 -31.75 -16.27
N THR A 663 -10.27 -31.19 -15.24
CA THR A 663 -11.49 -30.39 -15.40
C THR A 663 -11.67 -29.60 -14.11
N ALA A 664 -11.10 -28.39 -14.04
CA ALA A 664 -11.73 -27.38 -13.21
C ALA A 664 -13.21 -27.35 -13.63
N PRO A 665 -14.18 -27.31 -12.70
CA PRO A 665 -15.54 -26.98 -13.11
C PRO A 665 -15.46 -25.64 -13.85
N THR A 666 -15.77 -25.63 -15.15
CA THR A 666 -15.74 -24.49 -16.10
C THR A 666 -14.38 -23.88 -16.51
N SER A 667 -14.41 -23.02 -17.55
CA SER A 667 -13.26 -22.39 -18.21
C SER A 667 -12.50 -21.44 -17.29
N LEU A 668 -11.17 -21.60 -17.19
CA LEU A 668 -10.30 -20.70 -16.46
C LEU A 668 -10.19 -19.33 -17.14
N PRO A 669 -10.01 -18.22 -16.39
CA PRO A 669 -9.63 -16.93 -16.96
C PRO A 669 -8.36 -17.03 -17.81
N ALA A 670 -8.26 -16.20 -18.85
CA ALA A 670 -7.08 -16.17 -19.71
C ALA A 670 -5.80 -15.92 -18.89
N GLY A 671 -4.76 -16.69 -19.17
CA GLY A 671 -3.46 -16.60 -18.47
C GLY A 671 -3.38 -17.37 -17.15
N TYR A 672 -4.44 -18.02 -16.67
CA TYR A 672 -4.38 -18.87 -15.47
C TYR A 672 -4.27 -20.35 -15.80
N ARG A 673 -3.48 -21.07 -14.99
CA ARG A 673 -3.36 -22.52 -15.02
C ARG A 673 -3.54 -23.12 -13.63
N GLN A 674 -4.31 -24.18 -13.52
CA GLN A 674 -4.42 -24.98 -12.30
C GLN A 674 -3.16 -25.82 -12.09
N ILE A 675 -2.62 -25.83 -10.87
CA ILE A 675 -1.37 -26.56 -10.53
C ILE A 675 -1.53 -27.60 -9.42
N SER A 676 -2.68 -27.66 -8.75
CA SER A 676 -3.04 -28.72 -7.78
C SER A 676 -4.19 -29.59 -8.28
N ALA A 677 -4.56 -30.62 -7.52
CA ALA A 677 -5.89 -31.21 -7.61
C ALA A 677 -6.97 -30.22 -7.10
N VAL A 678 -8.24 -30.51 -7.39
CA VAL A 678 -9.38 -29.85 -6.75
C VAL A 678 -9.75 -30.63 -5.49
N TYR A 679 -9.88 -29.95 -4.36
CA TYR A 679 -10.28 -30.53 -3.09
C TYR A 679 -11.70 -30.10 -2.77
N ASN A 680 -12.62 -31.06 -2.71
CA ASN A 680 -14.02 -30.85 -2.38
C ASN A 680 -14.22 -31.02 -0.88
N PHE A 681 -14.75 -29.99 -0.23
CA PHE A 681 -15.10 -30.03 1.19
C PHE A 681 -16.61 -30.06 1.35
N GLY A 682 -17.10 -30.89 2.27
CA GLY A 682 -18.52 -31.02 2.54
C GLY A 682 -18.85 -31.08 4.02
N PRO A 683 -20.13 -30.88 4.38
CA PRO A 683 -21.25 -30.72 3.46
C PRO A 683 -21.35 -29.32 2.82
N ASP A 684 -21.95 -29.24 1.63
CA ASP A 684 -22.17 -27.96 0.94
C ASP A 684 -23.04 -27.02 1.80
N GLY A 685 -22.71 -25.73 1.79
CA GLY A 685 -23.43 -24.71 2.57
C GLY A 685 -22.99 -24.57 4.03
N THR A 686 -22.03 -25.37 4.50
CA THR A 686 -21.40 -25.14 5.81
C THR A 686 -20.61 -23.85 5.82
N THR A 687 -20.87 -22.99 6.80
CA THR A 687 -20.14 -21.74 7.09
C THR A 687 -19.55 -21.79 8.50
N PHE A 688 -18.52 -20.98 8.75
CA PHE A 688 -17.82 -20.95 10.03
C PHE A 688 -17.94 -19.60 10.74
N ALA A 689 -18.31 -19.63 12.02
CA ALA A 689 -18.35 -18.45 12.89
C ALA A 689 -16.93 -17.97 13.28
N VAL A 690 -15.98 -18.89 13.30
CA VAL A 690 -14.54 -18.64 13.46
C VAL A 690 -13.84 -19.31 12.28
N PRO A 691 -12.97 -18.62 11.52
CA PRO A 691 -12.37 -19.20 10.33
C PRO A 691 -11.56 -20.47 10.63
N VAL A 692 -11.66 -21.43 9.71
CA VAL A 692 -10.89 -22.67 9.72
C VAL A 692 -9.55 -22.43 9.03
N THR A 693 -8.46 -22.96 9.60
CA THR A 693 -7.15 -22.87 8.96
C THR A 693 -6.91 -24.09 8.07
N LEU A 694 -6.73 -23.88 6.78
CA LEU A 694 -6.42 -24.91 5.79
C LEU A 694 -4.92 -24.89 5.49
N ASN A 695 -4.27 -26.05 5.57
CA ASN A 695 -2.87 -26.27 5.19
C ASN A 695 -2.84 -27.30 4.05
N LEU A 696 -2.28 -26.94 2.91
CA LEU A 696 -2.27 -27.76 1.71
C LEU A 696 -0.88 -27.83 1.09
N LYS A 697 -0.38 -29.04 0.86
CA LYS A 697 0.84 -29.24 0.06
C LYS A 697 0.57 -29.02 -1.42
N PHE A 698 1.53 -28.39 -2.08
CA PHE A 698 1.57 -28.24 -3.53
C PHE A 698 3.01 -28.33 -4.03
N ALA A 699 3.19 -28.82 -5.26
CA ALA A 699 4.47 -28.80 -5.93
C ALA A 699 4.54 -27.59 -6.86
N LEU A 700 5.43 -26.64 -6.55
CA LEU A 700 5.66 -25.46 -7.38
C LEU A 700 6.24 -25.88 -8.74
N PRO A 701 5.56 -25.63 -9.87
CA PRO A 701 6.12 -25.97 -11.17
C PRO A 701 7.38 -25.16 -11.46
N PRO A 702 8.35 -25.70 -12.23
CA PRO A 702 9.51 -24.92 -12.67
C PRO A 702 9.08 -23.62 -13.37
N LEU A 703 9.89 -22.56 -13.24
CA LEU A 703 9.68 -21.24 -13.87
C LEU A 703 8.50 -20.43 -13.32
N VAL A 704 7.66 -21.02 -12.48
CA VAL A 704 6.57 -20.28 -11.82
C VAL A 704 7.15 -19.40 -10.73
N GLN A 705 6.88 -18.10 -10.85
CA GLN A 705 7.06 -17.13 -9.78
C GLN A 705 6.03 -17.38 -8.67
N PRO A 706 6.45 -17.68 -7.43
CA PRO A 706 5.55 -17.96 -6.31
C PRO A 706 4.52 -16.86 -6.02
N GLU A 707 4.88 -15.60 -6.26
CA GLU A 707 4.02 -14.43 -6.09
C GLU A 707 2.81 -14.41 -7.04
N ASN A 708 2.90 -15.14 -8.16
CA ASN A 708 1.81 -15.28 -9.14
C ASN A 708 0.85 -16.43 -8.81
N LEU A 709 1.06 -17.11 -7.68
CA LEU A 709 0.13 -18.14 -7.22
C LEU A 709 -1.15 -17.50 -6.70
N ALA A 710 -2.24 -18.27 -6.77
CA ALA A 710 -3.50 -17.96 -6.14
C ALA A 710 -4.12 -19.23 -5.58
N PHE A 711 -4.58 -19.17 -4.33
CA PHE A 711 -5.47 -20.18 -3.76
C PHE A 711 -6.90 -19.70 -3.95
N ALA A 712 -7.76 -20.51 -4.54
CA ALA A 712 -9.11 -20.09 -4.88
C ALA A 712 -10.14 -21.16 -4.57
N TRP A 713 -11.35 -20.71 -4.27
CA TRP A 713 -12.52 -21.56 -4.13
C TRP A 713 -13.44 -21.41 -5.35
N TYR A 714 -14.26 -22.42 -5.62
CA TYR A 714 -15.21 -22.40 -6.73
C TYR A 714 -16.58 -21.90 -6.29
N ASP A 715 -17.00 -20.74 -6.80
CA ASP A 715 -18.35 -20.23 -6.67
C ASP A 715 -19.26 -20.99 -7.63
N LYS A 716 -19.88 -22.07 -7.12
CA LYS A 716 -20.84 -22.91 -7.85
C LYS A 716 -22.04 -22.11 -8.38
N THR A 717 -22.37 -20.96 -7.79
CA THR A 717 -23.51 -20.12 -8.21
C THR A 717 -23.16 -19.24 -9.39
N LYS A 718 -21.95 -18.67 -9.39
CA LYS A 718 -21.42 -17.84 -10.48
C LYS A 718 -20.65 -18.62 -11.54
N ALA A 719 -20.42 -19.91 -11.29
CA ALA A 719 -19.57 -20.78 -12.08
C ALA A 719 -18.17 -20.18 -12.30
N SER A 720 -17.56 -19.66 -11.23
CA SER A 720 -16.28 -18.95 -11.31
C SER A 720 -15.37 -19.26 -10.12
N TRP A 721 -14.06 -19.11 -10.31
CA TRP A 721 -13.08 -19.24 -9.23
C TRP A 721 -12.87 -17.88 -8.56
N VAL A 722 -12.86 -17.87 -7.22
CA VAL A 722 -12.66 -16.67 -6.40
C VAL A 722 -11.42 -16.87 -5.53
N ALA A 723 -10.45 -15.96 -5.67
CA ALA A 723 -9.20 -16.05 -4.94
C ALA A 723 -9.36 -15.65 -3.47
N LEU A 724 -8.61 -16.33 -2.60
CA LEU A 724 -8.54 -16.09 -1.18
C LEU A 724 -7.15 -15.54 -0.82
N PRO A 725 -7.03 -14.75 0.26
CA PRO A 725 -5.74 -14.46 0.87
C PRO A 725 -5.08 -15.77 1.32
N ALA A 726 -3.87 -16.06 0.83
CA ALA A 726 -3.10 -17.22 1.27
C ALA A 726 -1.60 -16.95 1.50
N VAL A 727 -0.97 -17.69 2.41
CA VAL A 727 0.48 -17.70 2.59
C VAL A 727 1.06 -18.91 1.88
N VAL A 728 2.12 -18.70 1.11
CA VAL A 728 2.90 -19.74 0.46
C VAL A 728 4.22 -19.90 1.22
N ASP A 729 4.48 -21.07 1.80
CA ASP A 729 5.80 -21.42 2.34
C ASP A 729 6.54 -22.32 1.35
N LEU A 730 7.65 -21.82 0.81
CA LEU A 730 8.45 -22.53 -0.19
C LEU A 730 9.35 -23.63 0.39
N SER A 731 9.61 -23.59 1.70
CA SER A 731 10.48 -24.58 2.35
C SER A 731 9.85 -25.97 2.41
N LYS A 732 8.51 -26.01 2.54
CA LYS A 732 7.73 -27.26 2.60
C LYS A 732 6.78 -27.44 1.41
N GLY A 733 6.64 -26.44 0.54
CA GLY A 733 5.63 -26.44 -0.53
C GLY A 733 4.22 -26.42 0.04
N LEU A 734 3.96 -25.50 0.98
CA LEU A 734 2.68 -25.38 1.68
C LEU A 734 1.95 -24.11 1.30
N ILE A 735 0.64 -24.20 1.16
CA ILE A 735 -0.30 -23.08 1.15
C ILE A 735 -1.12 -23.10 2.43
N LEU A 736 -1.21 -21.95 3.08
CA LEU A 736 -2.02 -21.70 4.25
C LEU A 736 -3.09 -20.67 3.94
N ALA A 737 -4.34 -20.95 4.29
CA ALA A 737 -5.44 -20.01 4.13
C ALA A 737 -6.43 -20.12 5.29
N ARG A 738 -7.11 -19.00 5.57
CA ARG A 738 -8.30 -18.98 6.43
C ARG A 738 -9.53 -19.12 5.54
N ILE A 739 -10.34 -20.14 5.79
CA ILE A 739 -11.57 -20.39 5.04
C ILE A 739 -12.79 -20.19 5.94
N TYR A 740 -13.87 -19.66 5.36
CA TYR A 740 -15.09 -19.26 6.09
C TYR A 740 -16.31 -20.11 5.74
N HIS A 741 -16.17 -21.00 4.76
CA HIS A 741 -17.20 -21.95 4.37
C HIS A 741 -16.55 -23.16 3.67
N PHE A 742 -17.35 -24.18 3.37
CA PHE A 742 -16.93 -25.26 2.49
C PHE A 742 -17.28 -24.97 1.03
N SER A 743 -16.40 -25.44 0.14
CA SER A 743 -16.53 -25.42 -1.32
C SER A 743 -15.45 -26.31 -1.94
N ASP A 744 -15.22 -26.19 -3.24
CA ASP A 744 -14.12 -26.78 -3.97
C ASP A 744 -12.94 -25.81 -3.98
N TYR A 745 -11.73 -26.25 -3.60
CA TYR A 745 -10.53 -25.42 -3.54
C TYR A 745 -9.42 -25.95 -4.42
N ALA A 746 -8.63 -25.05 -5.01
CA ALA A 746 -7.45 -25.41 -5.78
C ALA A 746 -6.41 -24.28 -5.81
N VAL A 747 -5.18 -24.64 -6.21
CA VAL A 747 -4.06 -23.73 -6.41
C VAL A 747 -3.90 -23.46 -7.91
N PHE A 748 -3.77 -22.18 -8.23
CA PHE A 748 -3.59 -21.66 -9.58
C PHE A 748 -2.30 -20.85 -9.66
N VAL A 749 -1.84 -20.65 -10.90
CA VAL A 749 -0.78 -19.70 -11.23
C VAL A 749 -1.27 -18.78 -12.34
N LYS A 750 -0.98 -17.48 -12.22
CA LYS A 750 -1.03 -16.53 -13.33
C LYS A 750 0.27 -16.63 -14.13
N GLU A 751 0.20 -17.12 -15.35
CA GLU A 751 1.36 -17.30 -16.22
C GLU A 751 1.92 -15.94 -16.62
N ALA A 752 3.13 -15.64 -16.17
CA ALA A 752 3.88 -14.48 -16.64
C ALA A 752 4.46 -14.81 -18.03
N ARG A 753 4.12 -13.99 -19.02
CA ARG A 753 4.64 -14.10 -20.39
C ARG A 753 5.03 -12.74 -20.93
N LYS A 754 6.10 -12.69 -21.73
CA LYS A 754 6.52 -11.49 -22.45
C LYS A 754 6.71 -11.80 -23.93
N ALA A 755 5.83 -11.22 -24.77
CA ALA A 755 5.90 -11.32 -26.21
C ALA A 755 6.99 -10.41 -26.80
N PHE A 756 7.49 -10.77 -27.99
CA PHE A 756 8.46 -10.01 -28.75
C PHE A 756 8.00 -9.88 -30.20
N LEU A 757 8.20 -8.71 -30.82
CA LEU A 757 7.67 -8.40 -32.16
C LEU A 757 8.27 -9.28 -33.26
N ASP A 758 9.49 -9.78 -33.07
CA ASP A 758 10.24 -10.60 -34.02
C ASP A 758 10.12 -12.11 -33.78
N VAL A 759 9.29 -12.52 -32.80
CA VAL A 759 8.95 -13.92 -32.52
C VAL A 759 7.45 -14.10 -32.77
N THR A 760 7.11 -14.69 -33.92
CA THR A 760 5.71 -14.82 -34.36
C THR A 760 5.42 -16.26 -34.81
N PRO A 761 4.15 -16.66 -34.95
CA PRO A 761 3.83 -17.99 -35.48
C PRO A 761 4.50 -18.28 -36.84
N ALA A 762 4.65 -17.27 -37.70
CA ALA A 762 5.30 -17.39 -39.00
C ALA A 762 6.84 -17.34 -38.93
N SER A 763 7.41 -16.74 -37.88
CA SER A 763 8.85 -16.55 -37.69
C SER A 763 9.25 -17.02 -36.29
N PHE A 764 9.82 -18.22 -36.22
CA PHE A 764 10.19 -18.91 -34.96
C PHE A 764 9.02 -19.31 -34.05
N GLY A 765 7.83 -19.59 -34.62
CA GLY A 765 6.66 -20.05 -33.87
C GLY A 765 6.91 -21.30 -33.00
N TRP A 766 7.83 -22.18 -33.43
CA TRP A 766 8.26 -23.35 -32.65
C TRP A 766 8.96 -23.02 -31.32
N ALA A 767 9.50 -21.80 -31.18
CA ALA A 767 10.19 -21.32 -29.98
C ALA A 767 9.36 -20.31 -29.18
N GLN A 768 8.26 -19.81 -29.74
CA GLN A 768 7.51 -18.66 -29.21
C GLN A 768 7.09 -18.87 -27.75
N ASP A 769 6.31 -19.92 -27.47
CA ASP A 769 5.84 -20.22 -26.11
C ASP A 769 6.99 -20.31 -25.11
N THR A 770 8.10 -20.94 -25.52
CA THR A 770 9.26 -21.12 -24.66
C THR A 770 9.96 -19.81 -24.36
N ILE A 771 10.18 -18.97 -25.38
CA ILE A 771 10.81 -17.66 -25.24
C ILE A 771 9.94 -16.78 -24.34
N GLU A 772 8.64 -16.73 -24.58
CA GLU A 772 7.70 -15.91 -23.82
C GLU A 772 7.63 -16.33 -22.35
N THR A 773 7.60 -17.64 -22.07
CA THR A 773 7.62 -18.18 -20.70
C THR A 773 8.94 -17.89 -20.00
N LEU A 774 10.09 -18.13 -20.64
CA LEU A 774 11.39 -17.81 -20.04
C LEU A 774 11.57 -16.30 -19.82
N ALA A 775 10.99 -15.48 -20.69
CA ALA A 775 11.05 -14.03 -20.58
C ALA A 775 10.16 -13.53 -19.44
N GLY A 776 8.96 -14.07 -19.30
CA GLY A 776 8.07 -13.80 -18.17
C GLY A 776 8.66 -14.25 -16.83
N ALA A 777 9.41 -15.37 -16.82
CA ALA A 777 10.18 -15.82 -15.66
C ALA A 777 11.47 -14.99 -15.41
N GLY A 778 11.77 -14.00 -16.25
CA GLY A 778 12.95 -13.13 -16.12
C GLY A 778 14.27 -13.83 -16.45
N ILE A 779 14.27 -15.04 -17.02
CA ILE A 779 15.47 -15.81 -17.35
C ILE A 779 16.12 -15.26 -18.63
N VAL A 780 15.32 -15.03 -19.67
CA VAL A 780 15.76 -14.38 -20.91
C VAL A 780 15.23 -12.94 -20.98
N ALA A 781 15.92 -12.08 -21.71
CA ALA A 781 15.51 -10.70 -21.95
C ALA A 781 15.61 -10.36 -23.44
N GLY A 782 14.79 -9.38 -23.86
CA GLY A 782 14.92 -8.76 -25.18
C GLY A 782 16.17 -7.89 -25.28
N VAL A 783 16.53 -7.52 -26.51
CA VAL A 783 17.71 -6.69 -26.77
C VAL A 783 17.42 -5.20 -26.63
N ASP A 784 16.17 -4.79 -26.80
CA ASP A 784 15.72 -3.38 -26.75
C ASP A 784 14.33 -3.22 -26.10
N GLY A 785 13.88 -4.24 -25.36
CA GLY A 785 12.57 -4.28 -24.74
C GLY A 785 11.44 -4.81 -25.64
N SER A 786 11.56 -4.70 -26.97
CA SER A 786 10.53 -5.10 -27.95
C SER A 786 10.91 -6.29 -28.84
N ARG A 787 12.21 -6.49 -29.07
CA ARG A 787 12.76 -7.57 -29.91
C ARG A 787 13.60 -8.56 -29.11
N PHE A 788 13.61 -9.82 -29.55
CA PHE A 788 14.39 -10.90 -28.95
C PHE A 788 15.65 -11.29 -29.74
N GLU A 789 15.67 -11.03 -31.05
CA GLU A 789 16.65 -11.50 -32.05
C GLU A 789 16.78 -13.04 -32.10
N PRO A 790 15.69 -13.80 -32.34
CA PRO A 790 15.69 -15.27 -32.24
C PRO A 790 16.71 -15.98 -33.15
N GLY A 791 17.07 -15.37 -34.27
CA GLY A 791 18.03 -15.89 -35.24
C GLY A 791 19.50 -15.55 -34.97
N ARG A 792 19.80 -14.63 -34.04
CA ARG A 792 21.20 -14.22 -33.78
C ARG A 792 21.98 -15.36 -33.14
N ALA A 793 23.23 -15.55 -33.58
CA ALA A 793 24.17 -16.48 -32.95
C ALA A 793 24.56 -16.03 -31.54
N VAL A 794 24.73 -17.00 -30.63
CA VAL A 794 25.03 -16.76 -29.21
C VAL A 794 26.50 -17.04 -28.92
N THR A 795 27.16 -16.20 -28.13
CA THR A 795 28.53 -16.46 -27.69
C THR A 795 28.58 -17.46 -26.53
N ARG A 796 29.73 -18.10 -26.32
CA ARG A 796 29.96 -19.02 -25.20
C ARG A 796 29.72 -18.34 -23.85
N ALA A 797 30.11 -17.08 -23.70
CA ALA A 797 29.84 -16.28 -22.50
C ALA A 797 28.34 -16.01 -22.30
N GLU A 798 27.62 -15.65 -23.36
CA GLU A 798 26.17 -15.44 -23.31
C GLU A 798 25.43 -16.72 -22.90
N PHE A 799 25.78 -17.87 -23.49
CA PHE A 799 25.12 -19.12 -23.15
C PHE A 799 25.46 -19.61 -21.73
N ALA A 800 26.72 -19.51 -21.29
CA ALA A 800 27.09 -19.84 -19.92
C ALA A 800 26.33 -18.95 -18.91
N SER A 801 26.20 -17.66 -19.21
CA SER A 801 25.45 -16.72 -18.38
C SER A 801 23.96 -17.05 -18.32
N LEU A 802 23.36 -17.39 -19.45
CA LEU A 802 21.97 -17.85 -19.52
C LEU A 802 21.75 -19.10 -18.67
N LEU A 803 22.62 -20.11 -18.78
CA LEU A 803 22.49 -21.37 -18.08
C LEU A 803 22.69 -21.21 -16.56
N VAL A 804 23.67 -20.40 -16.14
CA VAL A 804 23.89 -20.07 -14.71
C VAL A 804 22.69 -19.35 -14.11
N LYS A 805 22.15 -18.36 -14.84
CA LYS A 805 20.95 -17.63 -14.41
C LYS A 805 19.74 -18.55 -14.32
N ALA A 806 19.51 -19.38 -15.34
CA ALA A 806 18.42 -20.34 -15.38
C ALA A 806 18.45 -21.33 -14.21
N LEU A 807 19.64 -21.77 -13.81
CA LEU A 807 19.85 -22.73 -12.72
C LEU A 807 20.00 -22.07 -11.34
N GLY A 808 19.94 -20.74 -11.25
CA GLY A 808 20.12 -20.00 -10.00
C GLY A 808 21.50 -20.19 -9.35
N LEU A 809 22.54 -20.50 -10.15
CA LEU A 809 23.87 -20.83 -9.63
C LEU A 809 24.61 -19.57 -9.18
N LYS A 810 25.32 -19.70 -8.05
CA LYS A 810 26.18 -18.65 -7.50
C LYS A 810 27.64 -19.13 -7.49
N VAL A 811 28.57 -18.17 -7.45
CA VAL A 811 30.00 -18.46 -7.23
C VAL A 811 30.17 -18.99 -5.80
N LYS A 812 30.84 -20.13 -5.62
CA LYS A 812 31.10 -20.67 -4.26
C LYS A 812 32.11 -19.79 -3.53
N ALA A 813 31.98 -19.69 -2.22
CA ALA A 813 32.90 -18.86 -1.42
C ALA A 813 34.36 -19.28 -1.62
N GLY A 814 35.23 -18.32 -1.96
CA GLY A 814 36.66 -18.55 -2.21
C GLY A 814 37.00 -19.09 -3.60
N GLU A 815 36.00 -19.35 -4.45
CA GLU A 815 36.20 -19.84 -5.81
C GLU A 815 36.74 -18.73 -6.72
N LYS A 816 37.75 -19.07 -7.52
CA LYS A 816 38.44 -18.14 -8.43
C LYS A 816 38.18 -18.54 -9.89
N ASN A 817 38.17 -17.55 -10.77
CA ASN A 817 38.14 -17.78 -12.22
C ASN A 817 39.34 -18.65 -12.65
N PRO A 818 39.12 -19.81 -13.31
CA PRO A 818 40.22 -20.67 -13.76
C PRO A 818 40.76 -20.31 -15.16
N PHE A 819 40.15 -19.38 -15.90
CA PHE A 819 40.46 -19.12 -17.31
C PHE A 819 41.27 -17.84 -17.52
N LYS A 820 42.32 -17.92 -18.34
CA LYS A 820 43.28 -16.81 -18.58
C LYS A 820 42.69 -15.62 -19.34
N ASP A 821 41.67 -15.87 -20.15
CA ASP A 821 41.04 -14.91 -21.06
C ASP A 821 39.70 -14.34 -20.53
N VAL A 822 39.34 -14.69 -19.29
CA VAL A 822 38.18 -14.11 -18.60
C VAL A 822 38.69 -13.05 -17.62
N LYS A 823 38.53 -11.77 -17.99
CA LYS A 823 38.91 -10.64 -17.15
C LYS A 823 37.92 -10.46 -16.01
N GLY A 824 38.39 -10.05 -14.83
CA GLY A 824 37.55 -9.95 -13.63
C GLY A 824 36.44 -8.89 -13.70
N ASP A 825 36.59 -7.88 -14.55
CA ASP A 825 35.66 -6.79 -14.80
C ASP A 825 34.70 -7.05 -15.98
N ALA A 826 34.85 -8.18 -16.69
CA ALA A 826 33.95 -8.53 -17.78
C ALA A 826 32.55 -8.87 -17.24
N TRP A 827 31.49 -8.44 -17.94
CA TRP A 827 30.10 -8.64 -17.52
C TRP A 827 29.73 -10.13 -17.29
N TYR A 828 30.39 -11.04 -18.00
CA TYR A 828 30.20 -12.50 -17.88
C TYR A 828 31.13 -13.17 -16.85
N ALA A 829 32.08 -12.46 -16.25
CA ALA A 829 33.14 -13.07 -15.43
C ALA A 829 32.58 -13.87 -14.25
N VAL A 830 31.60 -13.28 -13.54
CA VAL A 830 30.92 -13.92 -12.41
C VAL A 830 30.20 -15.20 -12.85
N ALA A 831 29.46 -15.12 -13.96
CA ALA A 831 28.69 -16.25 -14.46
C ALA A 831 29.60 -17.37 -14.97
N VAL A 832 30.65 -17.06 -15.74
CA VAL A 832 31.60 -18.06 -16.23
C VAL A 832 32.34 -18.72 -15.06
N THR A 833 32.69 -17.97 -14.02
CA THR A 833 33.29 -18.52 -12.79
C THR A 833 32.33 -19.48 -12.09
N ALA A 834 31.06 -19.10 -11.92
CA ALA A 834 30.04 -19.96 -11.32
C ALA A 834 29.79 -21.23 -12.18
N ALA A 835 29.77 -21.10 -13.50
CA ALA A 835 29.63 -22.22 -14.42
C ALA A 835 30.81 -23.20 -14.28
N ALA A 836 32.04 -22.70 -14.16
CA ALA A 836 33.23 -23.53 -13.99
C ALA A 836 33.22 -24.26 -12.63
N GLY A 837 32.90 -23.53 -11.57
CA GLY A 837 32.83 -24.07 -10.21
C GLY A 837 31.74 -25.11 -9.96
N ASN A 838 30.70 -25.09 -10.80
CA ASN A 838 29.64 -26.10 -10.84
C ASN A 838 29.87 -27.15 -11.94
N GLY A 839 31.05 -27.15 -12.57
CA GLY A 839 31.44 -28.17 -13.55
C GLY A 839 30.70 -28.11 -14.88
N LEU A 840 29.97 -27.02 -15.17
CA LEU A 840 29.24 -26.84 -16.43
C LEU A 840 30.20 -26.59 -17.60
N VAL A 841 31.28 -25.84 -17.34
CA VAL A 841 32.32 -25.50 -18.32
C VAL A 841 33.69 -25.94 -17.80
N LYS A 842 34.55 -26.41 -18.72
CA LYS A 842 35.92 -26.86 -18.41
C LYS A 842 37.01 -26.03 -19.09
N GLY A 843 36.63 -25.14 -20.02
CA GLY A 843 37.57 -24.46 -20.91
C GLY A 843 38.24 -25.38 -21.92
N TYR A 844 39.23 -24.85 -22.62
CA TYR A 844 40.09 -25.57 -23.56
C TYR A 844 41.41 -25.96 -22.89
N GLU A 845 42.15 -26.88 -23.52
CA GLU A 845 43.41 -27.41 -22.99
C GLU A 845 44.51 -26.34 -22.77
N ASP A 846 44.42 -25.21 -23.48
CA ASP A 846 45.32 -24.05 -23.34
C ASP A 846 45.05 -23.19 -22.09
N GLY A 847 43.97 -23.49 -21.35
CA GLY A 847 43.51 -22.76 -20.18
C GLY A 847 42.63 -21.55 -20.49
N THR A 848 42.05 -21.48 -21.69
CA THR A 848 41.12 -20.43 -22.12
C THR A 848 39.65 -20.88 -22.07
N PHE A 849 38.72 -19.92 -21.99
CA PHE A 849 37.27 -20.13 -22.09
C PHE A 849 36.72 -19.77 -23.48
N ARG A 850 37.35 -18.80 -24.14
CA ARG A 850 36.98 -18.17 -25.42
C ARG A 850 35.58 -17.53 -25.35
N PRO A 851 35.38 -16.50 -24.50
CA PRO A 851 34.06 -15.96 -24.19
C PRO A 851 33.30 -15.41 -25.40
N ASP A 852 34.00 -14.77 -26.33
CA ASP A 852 33.41 -14.08 -27.49
C ASP A 852 33.21 -15.01 -28.70
N ASN A 853 33.72 -16.24 -28.64
CA ASN A 853 33.46 -17.22 -29.70
C ASN A 853 31.98 -17.61 -29.69
N VAL A 854 31.41 -17.74 -30.88
CA VAL A 854 30.07 -18.30 -31.06
C VAL A 854 30.06 -19.75 -30.61
N ILE A 855 29.07 -20.13 -29.83
CA ILE A 855 28.95 -21.49 -29.30
C ILE A 855 28.43 -22.45 -30.38
N THR A 856 29.09 -23.60 -30.50
CA THR A 856 28.63 -24.67 -31.41
C THR A 856 27.57 -25.54 -30.75
N ARG A 857 26.77 -26.23 -31.56
CA ARG A 857 25.71 -27.12 -31.05
C ARG A 857 26.25 -28.29 -30.23
N GLU A 858 27.43 -28.82 -30.57
CA GLU A 858 28.06 -29.88 -29.78
C GLU A 858 28.61 -29.39 -28.43
N GLU A 859 29.06 -28.13 -28.35
CA GLU A 859 29.44 -27.48 -27.09
C GLU A 859 28.22 -27.23 -26.19
N LEU A 860 27.10 -26.80 -26.76
CA LEU A 860 25.82 -26.68 -26.04
C LEU A 860 25.42 -28.01 -25.41
N ALA A 861 25.43 -29.10 -26.19
CA ALA A 861 25.08 -30.44 -25.70
C ALA A 861 25.93 -30.85 -24.49
N ALA A 862 27.24 -30.60 -24.54
CA ALA A 862 28.15 -30.89 -23.44
C ALA A 862 27.86 -30.07 -22.18
N MET A 863 27.49 -28.80 -22.31
CA MET A 863 27.11 -27.96 -21.17
C MET A 863 25.76 -28.37 -20.56
N LEU A 864 24.77 -28.67 -21.40
CA LEU A 864 23.43 -29.08 -20.96
C LEU A 864 23.47 -30.40 -20.18
N VAL A 865 24.19 -31.42 -20.68
CA VAL A 865 24.29 -32.73 -20.00
C VAL A 865 24.94 -32.60 -18.62
N ARG A 866 25.94 -31.71 -18.47
CA ARG A 866 26.57 -31.44 -17.17
C ARG A 866 25.61 -30.72 -16.22
N ALA A 867 24.77 -29.82 -16.73
CA ALA A 867 23.80 -29.08 -15.93
C ALA A 867 22.74 -29.98 -15.26
N VAL A 868 22.31 -31.05 -15.93
CA VAL A 868 21.30 -31.97 -15.39
C VAL A 868 21.89 -33.22 -14.73
N ASN A 869 23.22 -33.33 -14.67
CA ASN A 869 23.96 -34.45 -14.06
C ASN A 869 23.41 -35.85 -14.45
N LEU A 870 23.06 -36.02 -15.72
CA LEU A 870 22.43 -37.24 -16.21
C LEU A 870 23.40 -38.43 -16.14
N PRO A 871 22.90 -39.64 -15.81
CA PRO A 871 23.73 -40.85 -15.78
C PRO A 871 24.30 -41.15 -17.16
N ALA A 872 25.46 -41.81 -17.19
CA ALA A 872 26.10 -42.22 -18.43
C ALA A 872 25.18 -43.17 -19.21
N GLY A 873 24.79 -42.78 -20.43
CA GLY A 873 24.04 -43.62 -21.37
C GLY A 873 24.91 -44.26 -22.43
N GLU A 874 24.33 -45.19 -23.20
CA GLU A 874 24.95 -45.76 -24.39
C GLU A 874 25.21 -44.69 -25.45
N GLU A 875 26.35 -44.79 -26.15
CA GLU A 875 26.74 -43.86 -27.21
C GLU A 875 26.04 -44.20 -28.53
N LYS A 876 24.71 -44.04 -28.56
CA LYS A 876 23.89 -44.23 -29.77
C LYS A 876 23.44 -42.90 -30.33
N LEU A 877 24.02 -42.50 -31.47
CA LEU A 877 23.65 -41.30 -32.20
C LEU A 877 22.78 -41.68 -33.41
N ALA A 878 21.54 -41.21 -33.45
CA ALA A 878 20.58 -41.48 -34.53
C ALA A 878 20.50 -40.35 -35.58
N PHE A 879 21.51 -39.46 -35.63
CA PHE A 879 21.58 -38.35 -36.59
C PHE A 879 22.34 -38.74 -37.85
N LYS A 880 21.90 -38.24 -39.01
CA LYS A 880 22.49 -38.53 -40.32
C LYS A 880 23.95 -38.07 -40.45
N ASP A 881 24.36 -37.08 -39.68
CA ASP A 881 25.69 -36.45 -39.64
C ASP A 881 26.44 -36.75 -38.33
N SER A 882 26.15 -37.89 -37.70
CA SER A 882 26.79 -38.33 -36.45
C SER A 882 28.29 -38.64 -36.57
N ASP A 883 28.79 -38.79 -37.80
CA ASP A 883 30.20 -38.89 -38.16
C ASP A 883 30.95 -37.53 -38.04
N LYS A 884 30.22 -36.41 -38.13
CA LYS A 884 30.78 -35.05 -37.97
C LYS A 884 30.87 -34.58 -36.52
N VAL A 885 30.32 -35.32 -35.57
CA VAL A 885 30.37 -34.97 -34.14
C VAL A 885 31.77 -35.26 -33.60
N SER A 886 32.40 -34.27 -32.98
CA SER A 886 33.73 -34.41 -32.40
C SER A 886 33.78 -35.55 -31.37
N THR A 887 34.86 -36.32 -31.34
CA THR A 887 35.03 -37.48 -30.44
C THR A 887 34.75 -37.14 -28.97
N TRP A 888 35.17 -35.96 -28.50
CA TRP A 888 34.96 -35.49 -27.13
C TRP A 888 33.49 -35.18 -26.81
N ALA A 889 32.67 -34.87 -27.83
CA ALA A 889 31.28 -34.46 -27.69
C ALA A 889 30.28 -35.61 -27.88
N ARG A 890 30.65 -36.70 -28.58
CA ARG A 890 29.73 -37.78 -29.00
C ARG A 890 28.85 -38.30 -27.85
N LYS A 891 29.47 -38.59 -26.70
CA LYS A 891 28.75 -39.05 -25.51
C LYS A 891 27.74 -38.03 -25.00
N SER A 892 28.10 -36.75 -24.96
CA SER A 892 27.20 -35.68 -24.50
C SER A 892 26.03 -35.49 -25.47
N VAL A 893 26.30 -35.53 -26.78
CA VAL A 893 25.25 -35.42 -27.80
C VAL A 893 24.27 -36.61 -27.71
N ALA A 894 24.78 -37.83 -27.50
CA ALA A 894 23.94 -39.01 -27.33
C ALA A 894 23.04 -38.90 -26.10
N ILE A 895 23.58 -38.49 -24.95
CA ILE A 895 22.81 -38.32 -23.71
C ILE A 895 21.77 -37.21 -23.86
N ALA A 896 22.15 -36.06 -24.42
CA ALA A 896 21.24 -34.94 -24.64
C ALA A 896 20.08 -35.30 -25.58
N ALA A 897 20.35 -36.10 -26.62
CA ALA A 897 19.33 -36.58 -27.55
C ALA A 897 18.41 -37.61 -26.90
N ALA A 898 18.97 -38.61 -26.21
CA ALA A 898 18.20 -39.65 -25.52
C ALA A 898 17.28 -39.09 -24.43
N SER A 899 17.69 -37.99 -23.79
CA SER A 899 16.94 -37.32 -22.72
C SER A 899 15.99 -36.23 -23.25
N GLY A 900 15.86 -36.10 -24.57
CA GLY A 900 14.96 -35.13 -25.21
C GLY A 900 15.38 -33.66 -25.07
N LEU A 901 16.54 -33.36 -24.50
CA LEU A 901 17.09 -32.00 -24.40
C LEU A 901 17.37 -31.43 -25.80
N ILE A 902 17.84 -32.29 -26.71
CA ILE A 902 18.12 -31.96 -28.11
C ILE A 902 17.35 -32.91 -29.03
N LYS A 903 16.75 -32.40 -30.11
CA LYS A 903 15.97 -33.20 -31.07
C LYS A 903 16.57 -33.26 -32.49
N GLY A 904 17.57 -32.43 -32.80
CA GLY A 904 18.06 -32.26 -34.18
C GLY A 904 17.11 -31.43 -35.04
N PHE A 905 17.36 -31.39 -36.34
CA PHE A 905 16.54 -30.71 -37.35
C PHE A 905 15.61 -31.72 -38.05
N GLU A 906 14.56 -31.21 -38.70
CA GLU A 906 13.56 -32.04 -39.42
C GLU A 906 14.17 -32.91 -40.52
N ASP A 907 15.30 -32.49 -41.10
CA ASP A 907 16.05 -33.25 -42.10
C ASP A 907 16.79 -34.48 -41.51
N GLY A 908 16.76 -34.66 -40.18
CA GLY A 908 17.43 -35.74 -39.44
C GLY A 908 18.89 -35.45 -39.10
N THR A 909 19.37 -34.21 -39.25
CA THR A 909 20.74 -33.81 -38.90
C THR A 909 20.83 -33.15 -37.52
N PHE A 910 22.03 -33.19 -36.92
CA PHE A 910 22.36 -32.50 -35.67
C PHE A 910 23.10 -31.17 -35.90
N ARG A 911 23.97 -31.12 -36.91
CA ARG A 911 24.84 -30.00 -37.30
C ARG A 911 25.81 -29.58 -36.18
N PRO A 912 26.75 -30.47 -35.77
CA PRO A 912 27.55 -30.29 -34.55
C PRO A 912 28.39 -29.00 -34.51
N GLY A 913 28.97 -28.62 -35.64
CA GLY A 913 29.83 -27.44 -35.75
C GLY A 913 29.10 -26.13 -36.05
N ASP A 914 27.80 -26.16 -36.31
CA ASP A 914 27.03 -24.95 -36.62
C ASP A 914 26.84 -24.09 -35.37
N ALA A 915 26.75 -22.78 -35.57
CA ALA A 915 26.38 -21.82 -34.56
C ALA A 915 24.94 -22.04 -34.09
N ALA A 916 24.70 -21.93 -32.79
CA ALA A 916 23.35 -22.00 -32.24
C ALA A 916 22.71 -20.61 -32.13
N SER A 917 21.43 -20.52 -32.49
CA SER A 917 20.67 -19.29 -32.40
C SER A 917 20.16 -19.01 -30.97
N ARG A 918 19.81 -17.76 -30.67
CA ARG A 918 19.17 -17.37 -29.41
C ARG A 918 17.90 -18.18 -29.11
N ALA A 919 17.07 -18.43 -30.12
CA ALA A 919 15.87 -19.25 -29.97
C ALA A 919 16.20 -20.70 -29.61
N GLU A 920 17.21 -21.30 -30.27
CA GLU A 920 17.64 -22.66 -29.96
C GLU A 920 18.19 -22.78 -28.54
N CYS A 921 19.03 -21.83 -28.12
CA CYS A 921 19.56 -21.74 -26.77
C CYS A 921 18.44 -21.64 -25.72
N ALA A 922 17.45 -20.77 -25.95
CA ALA A 922 16.29 -20.62 -25.06
C ALA A 922 15.50 -21.93 -24.94
N VAL A 923 15.20 -22.59 -26.07
CA VAL A 923 14.46 -23.85 -26.07
C VAL A 923 15.19 -24.98 -25.36
N MET A 924 16.50 -25.09 -25.54
CA MET A 924 17.29 -26.11 -24.85
C MET A 924 17.39 -25.85 -23.34
N VAL A 925 17.53 -24.59 -22.93
CA VAL A 925 17.54 -24.19 -21.52
C VAL A 925 16.18 -24.46 -20.87
N TYR A 926 15.07 -24.11 -21.55
CA TYR A 926 13.73 -24.44 -21.06
C TYR A 926 13.57 -25.94 -20.82
N ARG A 927 13.99 -26.79 -21.77
CA ARG A 927 13.96 -28.25 -21.61
C ARG A 927 14.78 -28.72 -20.41
N VAL A 928 15.93 -28.12 -20.16
CA VAL A 928 16.72 -28.40 -18.95
C VAL A 928 15.92 -28.08 -17.69
N LEU A 929 15.16 -26.98 -17.67
CA LEU A 929 14.41 -26.54 -16.49
C LEU A 929 13.13 -27.36 -16.26
N VAL A 930 12.47 -27.83 -17.32
CA VAL A 930 11.21 -28.59 -17.22
C VAL A 930 11.37 -30.10 -17.35
N ALA A 931 12.57 -30.62 -17.59
CA ALA A 931 12.82 -32.06 -17.61
C ALA A 931 12.47 -32.69 -16.25
N GLU A 932 11.80 -33.84 -16.28
CA GLU A 932 11.41 -34.61 -15.09
C GLU A 932 12.29 -35.84 -14.88
#